data_AF-A0A2N2AUK8-F1
#
_entry.id   AF-A0A2N2AUK8-F1
#
_cell.length_a   1.000
_cell.length_b   1.000
_cell.length_c   1.000
_cell.angle_alpha   90.00
_cell.angle_beta   90.00
_cell.angle_gamma   90.00
#
_symmetry.space_group_name_H-M   'P 1'
#
loop_
_entity.id
_entity.type
_entity.pdbx_description
1 polymer ?
#
loop_
_entity_poly.entity_id
_entity_poly.type
_entity_poly.pdbx_seq_one_letter_code
_entity_poly.pdbx_strand_id
1 'polypeptide(L)'
;MMKKRFFSIMLILVLVVGMMPVSAFTTVVEKEYNNTTFWDMPNDWSAEALEKAVSNGLITGFEGRIMPKESLTRAQMAAIVSRAFGTTEMSSLSSYNDMMTDEWYYNEMAKAVQMKIFVGSDYKLYPNNDITREEAFTVLARAFKLSGADDSVLTQYSDKDLVSAWAKKETAALVTAGYAQGANGKLNPKKNITRAEFAQLMENILKNYIIEEGIYSADMNGNVMINVPNVTLKDLVITGDLIIGDGVGDGDITLDGVVVKGRTVIRGGGVNSIKIIGDSDIQNIVIARVKGQVRVFTEDGLEIGEVIVDGNDHVIIEGNTGTVTITASGITVTATNAKIAAGIIEGDNSKIIISESSTVQKAEINGENSEVIVEKGSKIVEITVNGKGADISGQGEIDKVKANADNITVSTPGTKVTASDGKTGIMAGTIPVSEKNTETVPSENTGGGRRSSNSSSGGSSSVAVTGITINGEGDANTIVNGQNLQMSATILPTNATDKTVTWSVLPLVGGTATISTTGLLTGTGVGTVRVTATNVVSGIVGTKDVTITDETPTGAEYFQFDASTGTIIRYNIEGGTDVIIPSEIDGIAVEHIGEDAFNGSGGKGSSGTPITSVIIPDSVISIGRSGFASNQLISIIIPGSVTNLGDYAFFRNPITEFNIPHSVDTIGENVFYECSELAKFTVDSNNNNYASIDGVLFSKDETTLLQYPYAKTGSYSIPDHVSDISEEAFWNCRKLTDIAIPDSVKNIGTGAFYSCIELTNITLPDSITSIGASVFSSCTGLTEVILPDSVTSIGDGSFGDCINLSTINLPTDLTSIGNRAFEYCTKLVNISIPDNVTSIGNYAFSGCEGITSIIIPSGMTSIGNYTFSACKGLTSITIPSGVTSIGDGAFSFSSELKSVTIPHTVTSIGQGTFSYCSQLTSITIPDSVTSLGRSAISNCTELTSAIISSSVTVIEDYTFYNCTKLTSITIPNNVTNIGNTAFLECTALTSVTIGSDVDFGYQAFTNYTITEYLNTAYAEGGAGTYTRNIDEYSWE
;
A
#
# COMPACT_ATOMS: atom_id res chain seq x y z
N MET A 1 28.11 40.78 27.04
CA MET A 1 29.53 40.44 26.78
C MET A 1 30.06 39.58 27.91
N MET A 2 30.39 38.32 27.60
CA MET A 2 31.32 37.36 28.27
C MET A 2 31.15 37.05 29.77
N LYS A 3 31.41 35.85 30.31
CA LYS A 3 31.63 34.44 29.90
C LYS A 3 31.98 33.73 31.23
N LYS A 4 31.42 32.56 31.56
CA LYS A 4 31.95 31.59 32.57
C LYS A 4 31.49 30.19 32.13
N ARG A 5 32.31 29.15 31.87
CA ARG A 5 33.36 28.40 32.62
C ARG A 5 32.84 27.35 33.64
N PHE A 6 33.05 26.07 33.26
CA PHE A 6 33.53 24.88 34.01
C PHE A 6 32.62 24.00 34.92
N PHE A 7 32.42 22.74 34.47
CA PHE A 7 32.61 21.39 35.06
C PHE A 7 32.29 21.02 36.54
N SER A 8 31.62 19.85 36.66
CA SER A 8 31.91 18.65 37.52
C SER A 8 30.95 18.20 38.66
N ILE A 9 30.50 16.93 38.55
CA ILE A 9 30.51 15.81 39.55
C ILE A 9 29.28 15.47 40.45
N MET A 10 28.91 14.16 40.40
CA MET A 10 28.47 13.18 41.43
C MET A 10 27.01 12.71 41.65
N LEU A 11 26.94 11.38 41.77
CA LEU A 11 25.91 10.41 42.20
C LEU A 11 25.72 10.39 43.75
N ILE A 12 24.52 10.07 44.26
CA ILE A 12 24.25 9.20 45.45
C ILE A 12 22.73 8.96 45.66
N LEU A 13 22.44 7.74 46.12
CA LEU A 13 21.18 7.02 46.39
C LEU A 13 20.66 7.20 47.84
N VAL A 14 19.35 7.33 48.13
CA VAL A 14 18.67 6.89 49.39
C VAL A 14 17.18 6.57 49.14
N LEU A 15 16.72 5.46 49.76
CA LEU A 15 15.39 4.81 49.73
C LEU A 15 14.31 5.40 50.70
N VAL A 16 13.03 5.29 50.28
CA VAL A 16 11.81 4.77 50.99
C VAL A 16 10.85 5.66 51.83
N VAL A 17 9.61 5.72 51.29
CA VAL A 17 8.23 5.72 51.88
C VAL A 17 7.55 7.04 52.29
N GLY A 18 6.39 7.29 51.66
CA GLY A 18 5.32 8.15 52.18
C GLY A 18 4.23 8.60 51.19
N MET A 19 3.34 7.68 50.79
CA MET A 19 1.91 7.84 50.44
C MET A 19 1.37 9.16 49.80
N MET A 20 0.97 9.07 48.51
CA MET A 20 -0.13 9.71 47.73
C MET A 20 -0.38 11.25 47.76
N PRO A 21 -1.05 11.86 46.74
CA PRO A 21 -1.25 11.51 45.33
C PRO A 21 -0.60 12.52 44.36
N VAL A 22 -0.34 12.08 43.14
CA VAL A 22 0.22 12.89 42.04
C VAL A 22 -0.83 13.88 41.54
N SER A 23 -0.66 15.16 41.85
CA SER A 23 -1.23 16.24 41.04
C SER A 23 -0.33 16.42 39.82
N ALA A 24 -0.86 16.10 38.64
CA ALA A 24 -0.21 16.30 37.35
C ALA A 24 0.16 17.78 37.20
N PHE A 25 1.45 18.09 37.33
CA PHE A 25 2.01 19.32 36.80
C PHE A 25 2.21 19.10 35.31
N THR A 26 1.44 19.84 34.52
CA THR A 26 1.59 20.00 33.08
C THR A 26 3.02 20.43 32.77
N THR A 27 3.81 19.49 32.27
CA THR A 27 5.03 19.81 31.54
C THR A 27 4.60 20.03 30.11
N VAL A 28 4.58 21.30 29.71
CA VAL A 28 4.64 21.67 28.29
C VAL A 28 5.94 21.04 27.78
N VAL A 29 5.83 19.93 27.06
CA VAL A 29 6.92 19.42 26.25
C VAL A 29 6.99 20.37 25.06
N GLU A 30 7.86 21.38 25.14
CA GLU A 30 8.37 22.00 23.91
C GLU A 30 9.04 20.87 23.12
N LYS A 31 8.36 20.35 22.08
CA LYS A 31 8.98 19.47 21.10
C LYS A 31 10.13 20.27 20.47
N GLU A 32 11.37 19.94 20.81
CA GLU A 32 12.54 20.32 20.01
C GLU A 32 12.43 19.57 18.68
N TYR A 33 11.78 20.19 17.70
CA TYR A 33 11.78 19.72 16.32
C TYR A 33 13.15 20.01 15.70
N ASN A 34 13.83 18.97 15.24
CA ASN A 34 15.08 19.05 14.48
C ASN A 34 14.87 19.89 13.21
N ASN A 35 15.32 21.14 13.29
CA ASN A 35 15.12 22.18 12.28
C ASN A 35 16.01 21.90 11.06
N THR A 36 15.44 21.42 9.94
CA THR A 36 16.06 21.68 8.63
C THR A 36 15.85 23.17 8.32
N THR A 37 16.73 24.02 8.83
CA THR A 37 16.62 25.48 8.66
C THR A 37 16.67 25.84 7.18
N PHE A 38 15.53 26.24 6.61
CA PHE A 38 15.48 26.92 5.32
C PHE A 38 16.22 28.25 5.44
N TRP A 39 17.24 28.48 4.61
CA TRP A 39 18.11 29.65 4.77
C TRP A 39 17.43 30.97 4.38
N ASP A 40 16.28 30.92 3.69
CA ASP A 40 15.45 32.07 3.33
C ASP A 40 14.16 32.19 4.16
N MET A 41 14.08 31.52 5.31
CA MET A 41 13.00 31.73 6.28
C MET A 41 12.96 33.21 6.72
N PRO A 42 11.82 33.91 6.62
CA PRO A 42 11.75 35.31 7.02
C PRO A 42 11.81 35.46 8.54
N ASN A 43 12.16 36.67 9.00
CA ASN A 43 12.05 37.09 10.41
C ASN A 43 11.03 38.23 10.55
N ASP A 44 9.90 38.08 9.86
CA ASP A 44 8.79 39.04 9.83
C ASP A 44 7.49 38.38 10.27
N TRP A 45 6.36 39.06 10.04
CA TRP A 45 5.02 38.62 10.44
C TRP A 45 4.64 37.21 9.95
N SER A 46 5.30 36.70 8.90
CA SER A 46 4.98 35.40 8.30
C SER A 46 5.80 34.22 8.82
N ALA A 47 6.82 34.48 9.65
CA ALA A 47 7.78 33.46 10.09
C ALA A 47 7.11 32.29 10.82
N GLU A 48 6.33 32.59 11.87
CA GLU A 48 5.65 31.57 12.68
C GLU A 48 4.70 30.69 11.86
N ALA A 49 3.92 31.31 10.96
CA ALA A 49 2.98 30.58 10.12
C ALA A 49 3.70 29.66 9.11
N LEU A 50 4.83 30.11 8.55
CA LEU A 50 5.65 29.28 7.66
C LEU A 50 6.32 28.13 8.41
N GLU A 51 6.86 28.38 9.60
CA GLU A 51 7.46 27.34 10.44
C GLU A 51 6.44 26.25 10.81
N LYS A 52 5.23 26.64 11.22
CA LYS A 52 4.13 25.70 11.48
C LYS A 52 3.68 24.94 10.23
N ALA A 53 3.58 25.63 9.09
CA ALA A 53 3.22 24.98 7.84
C ALA A 53 4.28 23.95 7.40
N VAL A 54 5.56 24.21 7.67
CA VAL A 54 6.65 23.27 7.43
C VAL A 54 6.61 22.10 8.42
N SER A 55 6.48 22.38 9.72
CA SER A 55 6.49 21.34 10.76
C SER A 55 5.34 20.35 10.62
N ASN A 56 4.20 20.83 10.11
CA ASN A 56 3.02 20.00 9.83
C ASN A 56 3.04 19.38 8.42
N GLY A 57 4.15 19.48 7.69
CA GLY A 57 4.31 18.88 6.35
C GLY A 57 3.45 19.52 5.25
N LEU A 58 2.82 20.67 5.52
CA LEU A 58 1.92 21.33 4.58
C LEU A 58 2.69 22.00 3.45
N ILE A 59 3.79 22.69 3.77
CA ILE A 59 4.64 23.38 2.80
C ILE A 59 6.04 22.79 2.84
N THR A 60 6.52 22.33 1.69
CA THR A 60 7.90 21.87 1.49
C THR A 60 8.73 22.94 0.78
N GLY A 61 10.04 22.90 0.99
CA GLY A 61 11.00 23.73 0.28
C GLY A 61 11.71 23.01 -0.85
N PHE A 62 12.52 23.74 -1.61
CA PHE A 62 13.35 23.23 -2.71
C PHE A 62 14.78 23.74 -2.54
N GLU A 63 15.79 22.87 -2.64
CA GLU A 63 17.22 23.23 -2.48
C GLU A 63 17.53 24.04 -1.20
N GLY A 64 16.88 23.68 -0.08
CA GLY A 64 17.06 24.38 1.20
C GLY A 64 16.37 25.75 1.27
N ARG A 65 15.45 26.07 0.35
CA ARG A 65 14.66 27.32 0.32
C ARG A 65 13.15 27.09 0.48
N ILE A 66 12.48 27.95 1.22
CA ILE A 66 11.02 27.99 1.35
C ILE A 66 10.34 29.01 0.42
N MET A 67 11.08 29.98 -0.12
CA MET A 67 10.63 30.96 -1.12
C MET A 67 9.37 31.77 -0.69
N PRO A 68 9.40 32.48 0.45
CA PRO A 68 8.20 33.04 1.09
C PRO A 68 7.45 34.09 0.24
N LYS A 69 8.15 34.78 -0.66
CA LYS A 69 7.62 35.88 -1.49
C LYS A 69 7.11 35.45 -2.86
N GLU A 70 7.35 34.19 -3.25
CA GLU A 70 6.89 33.70 -4.56
C GLU A 70 5.39 33.41 -4.53
N SER A 71 4.74 33.63 -5.68
CA SER A 71 3.34 33.27 -5.90
C SER A 71 3.17 31.77 -5.80
N LEU A 72 2.04 31.31 -5.26
CA LEU A 72 1.62 29.92 -5.41
C LEU A 72 0.96 29.71 -6.77
N THR A 73 1.25 28.57 -7.40
CA THR A 73 0.45 28.08 -8.53
C THR A 73 -0.81 27.35 -8.04
N ARG A 74 -1.79 27.19 -8.93
CA ARG A 74 -3.01 26.40 -8.66
C ARG A 74 -2.68 24.96 -8.26
N ALA A 75 -1.73 24.33 -8.95
CA ALA A 75 -1.21 23.00 -8.63
C ALA A 75 -0.55 22.92 -7.25
N GLN A 76 0.27 23.91 -6.88
CA GLN A 76 0.90 23.94 -5.56
C GLN A 76 -0.13 24.10 -4.45
N MET A 77 -1.15 24.94 -4.63
CA MET A 77 -2.24 25.06 -3.67
C MET A 77 -3.05 23.75 -3.56
N ALA A 78 -3.37 23.11 -4.68
CA ALA A 78 -4.04 21.81 -4.70
C ALA A 78 -3.27 20.79 -3.87
N ALA A 79 -1.95 20.73 -4.02
CA ALA A 79 -1.09 19.83 -3.28
C ALA A 79 -1.08 20.13 -1.76
N ILE A 80 -0.98 21.41 -1.37
CA ILE A 80 -0.97 21.79 0.05
C ILE A 80 -2.32 21.48 0.71
N VAL A 81 -3.45 21.81 0.05
CA VAL A 81 -4.78 21.54 0.60
C VAL A 81 -5.06 20.04 0.64
N SER A 82 -4.64 19.28 -0.36
CA SER A 82 -4.81 17.82 -0.36
C SER A 82 -4.01 17.17 0.78
N ARG A 83 -2.78 17.62 1.06
CA ARG A 83 -2.00 17.17 2.23
C ARG A 83 -2.65 17.54 3.55
N ALA A 84 -3.10 18.78 3.68
CA ALA A 84 -3.78 19.28 4.87
C ALA A 84 -4.98 18.41 5.28
N PHE A 85 -5.73 17.91 4.29
CA PHE A 85 -6.90 17.07 4.51
C PHE A 85 -6.60 15.57 4.40
N GLY A 86 -5.37 15.16 4.04
CA GLY A 86 -5.01 13.74 3.86
C GLY A 86 -5.74 13.05 2.70
N THR A 87 -6.10 13.80 1.66
CA THR A 87 -6.90 13.29 0.55
C THR A 87 -6.13 12.27 -0.30
N THR A 88 -6.72 11.08 -0.47
CA THR A 88 -6.19 10.01 -1.32
C THR A 88 -7.05 9.77 -2.57
N GLU A 89 -8.37 9.93 -2.47
CA GLU A 89 -9.31 9.71 -3.57
C GLU A 89 -9.12 10.71 -4.72
N MET A 90 -9.25 10.21 -5.96
CA MET A 90 -9.01 10.98 -7.18
C MET A 90 -10.20 10.89 -8.14
N SER A 91 -10.53 12.02 -8.76
CA SER A 91 -11.44 12.09 -9.89
C SER A 91 -10.70 11.89 -11.21
N SER A 92 -11.36 11.33 -12.22
CA SER A 92 -10.81 11.34 -13.58
C SER A 92 -10.69 12.77 -14.09
N LEU A 93 -9.54 13.10 -14.67
CA LEU A 93 -9.28 14.40 -15.30
C LEU A 93 -9.38 14.36 -16.83
N SER A 94 -9.88 13.27 -17.42
CA SER A 94 -9.94 13.07 -18.88
C SER A 94 -10.78 14.12 -19.62
N SER A 95 -11.65 14.85 -18.92
CA SER A 95 -12.44 15.96 -19.47
C SER A 95 -11.66 17.28 -19.59
N TYR A 96 -10.43 17.35 -19.07
CA TYR A 96 -9.59 18.55 -19.09
C TYR A 96 -8.40 18.38 -20.03
N ASN A 97 -8.26 19.30 -20.98
CA ASN A 97 -7.29 19.21 -22.09
C ASN A 97 -5.88 19.69 -21.72
N ASP A 98 -5.68 20.26 -20.54
CA ASP A 98 -4.40 20.78 -20.03
C ASP A 98 -3.83 19.94 -18.87
N MET A 99 -4.35 18.72 -18.70
CA MET A 99 -3.89 17.78 -17.69
C MET A 99 -3.11 16.63 -18.34
N MET A 100 -1.81 16.55 -18.07
CA MET A 100 -0.92 15.50 -18.56
C MET A 100 -0.63 14.49 -17.45
N THR A 101 -0.80 13.20 -17.71
CA THR A 101 -0.75 12.13 -16.68
C THR A 101 0.63 11.90 -16.07
N ASP A 102 1.69 12.37 -16.73
CA ASP A 102 3.09 12.25 -16.33
C ASP A 102 3.61 13.47 -15.54
N GLU A 103 2.81 14.52 -15.39
CA GLU A 103 3.17 15.72 -14.64
C GLU A 103 2.97 15.52 -13.13
N TRP A 104 3.89 16.07 -12.32
CA TRP A 104 3.88 15.92 -10.85
C TRP A 104 2.57 16.35 -10.18
N TYR A 105 1.87 17.32 -10.79
CA TYR A 105 0.65 17.89 -10.25
C TYR A 105 -0.62 17.14 -10.66
N TYR A 106 -0.54 16.13 -11.54
CA TYR A 106 -1.73 15.45 -12.07
C TYR A 106 -2.59 14.88 -10.94
N ASN A 107 -1.98 14.09 -10.05
CA ASN A 107 -2.67 13.46 -8.93
C ASN A 107 -3.20 14.50 -7.93
N GLU A 108 -2.44 15.56 -7.67
CA GLU A 108 -2.85 16.63 -6.75
C GLU A 108 -4.04 17.43 -7.29
N MET A 109 -4.07 17.68 -8.60
CA MET A 109 -5.23 18.28 -9.25
C MET A 109 -6.42 17.31 -9.28
N ALA A 110 -6.19 16.01 -9.45
CA ALA A 110 -7.24 14.99 -9.44
C ALA A 110 -7.92 14.88 -8.07
N LYS A 111 -7.13 14.91 -6.99
CA LYS A 111 -7.61 15.02 -5.60
C LYS A 111 -8.39 16.30 -5.37
N ALA A 112 -7.88 17.44 -5.84
CA ALA A 112 -8.56 18.71 -5.61
C ALA A 112 -9.87 18.86 -6.42
N VAL A 113 -9.97 18.24 -7.60
CA VAL A 113 -11.24 18.09 -8.34
C VAL A 113 -12.18 17.13 -7.60
N GLN A 114 -11.67 16.03 -7.07
CA GLN A 114 -12.44 15.11 -6.22
C GLN A 114 -13.04 15.83 -5.01
N MET A 115 -12.25 16.66 -4.33
CA MET A 115 -12.69 17.51 -3.21
C MET A 115 -13.67 18.62 -3.63
N LYS A 116 -13.89 18.82 -4.95
CA LYS A 116 -14.71 19.89 -5.53
C LYS A 116 -14.21 21.31 -5.17
N ILE A 117 -12.92 21.45 -4.87
CA ILE A 117 -12.33 22.75 -4.49
C ILE A 117 -11.78 23.51 -5.69
N PHE A 118 -11.33 22.80 -6.73
CA PHE A 118 -11.03 23.37 -8.05
C PHE A 118 -12.09 22.98 -9.07
N VAL A 119 -12.57 23.99 -9.80
CA VAL A 119 -13.45 23.82 -10.95
C VAL A 119 -12.75 24.45 -12.15
N GLY A 120 -12.63 23.68 -13.23
CA GLY A 120 -12.03 24.17 -14.48
C GLY A 120 -13.02 24.99 -15.32
N SER A 121 -12.51 25.70 -16.32
CA SER A 121 -13.30 26.41 -17.33
C SER A 121 -12.75 26.11 -18.72
N ASP A 122 -13.60 26.09 -19.74
CA ASP A 122 -13.20 25.80 -21.13
C ASP A 122 -12.40 24.49 -21.28
N TYR A 123 -12.80 23.45 -20.52
CA TYR A 123 -12.12 22.17 -20.45
C TYR A 123 -10.65 22.29 -19.97
N LYS A 124 -10.33 23.26 -19.10
CA LYS A 124 -8.99 23.47 -18.55
C LYS A 124 -8.98 23.77 -17.06
N LEU A 125 -7.95 23.33 -16.35
CA LEU A 125 -7.75 23.58 -14.91
C LEU A 125 -6.64 24.59 -14.59
N TYR A 126 -5.79 24.91 -15.55
CA TYR A 126 -4.67 25.84 -15.49
C TYR A 126 -3.70 25.57 -14.33
N PRO A 127 -3.15 24.35 -14.19
CA PRO A 127 -2.36 23.94 -13.02
C PRO A 127 -1.14 24.84 -12.75
N ASN A 128 -0.48 25.32 -13.81
CA ASN A 128 0.74 26.12 -13.71
C ASN A 128 0.49 27.64 -13.56
N ASN A 129 -0.76 28.10 -13.63
CA ASN A 129 -1.03 29.52 -13.42
C ASN A 129 -0.88 29.88 -11.94
N ASP A 130 -0.29 31.04 -11.68
CA ASP A 130 -0.35 31.68 -10.37
C ASP A 130 -1.81 31.83 -9.93
N ILE A 131 -2.08 31.55 -8.65
CA ILE A 131 -3.42 31.66 -8.08
C ILE A 131 -3.64 33.02 -7.44
N THR A 132 -4.76 33.65 -7.81
CA THR A 132 -5.18 34.93 -7.24
C THR A 132 -5.77 34.74 -5.83
N ARG A 133 -5.85 35.83 -5.06
CA ARG A 133 -6.42 35.81 -3.70
C ARG A 133 -7.90 35.41 -3.69
N GLU A 134 -8.71 35.86 -4.65
CA GLU A 134 -10.12 35.46 -4.73
C GLU A 134 -10.30 33.96 -5.05
N GLU A 135 -9.41 33.39 -5.88
CA GLU A 135 -9.39 31.95 -6.15
C GLU A 135 -8.96 31.17 -4.91
N ALA A 136 -7.89 31.60 -4.24
CA ALA A 136 -7.41 30.98 -3.00
C ALA A 136 -8.48 30.97 -1.89
N PHE A 137 -9.18 32.09 -1.71
CA PHE A 137 -10.29 32.18 -0.76
C PHE A 137 -11.43 31.23 -1.14
N THR A 138 -11.73 31.13 -2.44
CA THR A 138 -12.77 30.20 -2.93
C THR A 138 -12.40 28.74 -2.66
N VAL A 139 -11.15 28.36 -2.94
CA VAL A 139 -10.64 26.99 -2.70
C VAL A 139 -10.75 26.65 -1.22
N LEU A 140 -10.29 27.52 -0.32
CA LEU A 140 -10.33 27.28 1.12
C LEU A 140 -11.75 27.29 1.68
N ALA A 141 -12.62 28.21 1.24
CA ALA A 141 -14.02 28.21 1.68
C ALA A 141 -14.70 26.87 1.38
N ARG A 142 -14.45 26.32 0.19
CA ARG A 142 -15.00 25.03 -0.24
C ARG A 142 -14.40 23.87 0.55
N ALA A 143 -13.07 23.87 0.75
CA ALA A 143 -12.39 22.83 1.51
C ALA A 143 -12.93 22.71 2.94
N PHE A 144 -13.11 23.85 3.62
CA PHE A 144 -13.60 23.94 5.00
C PHE A 144 -15.13 24.04 5.13
N LYS A 145 -15.87 23.85 4.02
CA LYS A 145 -17.33 23.95 3.94
C LYS A 145 -17.87 25.24 4.59
N LEU A 146 -17.19 26.36 4.39
CA LEU A 146 -17.63 27.68 4.83
C LEU A 146 -18.69 28.18 3.84
N SER A 147 -19.96 28.23 4.27
CA SER A 147 -21.09 28.61 3.43
C SER A 147 -22.03 29.60 4.13
N GLY A 148 -22.96 30.18 3.37
CA GLY A 148 -24.06 30.97 3.94
C GLY A 148 -23.74 32.41 4.35
N ALA A 149 -22.55 32.95 4.06
CA ALA A 149 -22.22 34.33 4.42
C ALA A 149 -22.89 35.37 3.49
N ASP A 150 -23.39 36.44 4.11
CA ASP A 150 -23.89 37.63 3.42
C ASP A 150 -22.71 38.43 2.83
N ASP A 151 -22.76 38.74 1.54
CA ASP A 151 -21.71 39.48 0.85
C ASP A 151 -21.64 40.96 1.27
N SER A 152 -22.62 41.43 2.07
CA SER A 152 -22.60 42.75 2.71
C SER A 152 -21.37 42.97 3.61
N VAL A 153 -20.78 41.90 4.17
CA VAL A 153 -19.54 41.96 4.95
C VAL A 153 -18.35 42.51 4.15
N LEU A 154 -18.39 42.40 2.81
CA LEU A 154 -17.33 42.90 1.94
C LEU A 154 -17.39 44.42 1.79
N THR A 155 -18.48 45.09 2.20
CA THR A 155 -18.62 46.55 2.10
C THR A 155 -17.60 47.34 2.92
N GLN A 156 -16.98 46.70 3.93
CA GLN A 156 -15.87 47.28 4.69
C GLN A 156 -14.58 47.46 3.86
N TYR A 157 -14.49 46.84 2.68
CA TYR A 157 -13.33 46.92 1.80
C TYR A 157 -13.57 47.84 0.61
N SER A 158 -12.63 48.76 0.39
CA SER A 158 -12.72 49.76 -0.69
C SER A 158 -12.63 49.17 -2.10
N ASP A 159 -12.15 47.94 -2.24
CA ASP A 159 -11.96 47.21 -3.49
C ASP A 159 -12.91 46.01 -3.66
N LYS A 160 -14.01 45.96 -2.88
CA LYS A 160 -15.03 44.90 -2.94
C LYS A 160 -15.56 44.61 -4.35
N ASP A 161 -15.65 45.63 -5.19
CA ASP A 161 -16.21 45.52 -6.54
C ASP A 161 -15.25 44.79 -7.51
N LEU A 162 -14.00 44.55 -7.09
CA LEU A 162 -13.05 43.70 -7.81
C LEU A 162 -13.25 42.20 -7.52
N VAL A 163 -13.99 41.82 -6.48
CA VAL A 163 -14.30 40.41 -6.20
C VAL A 163 -15.28 39.91 -7.25
N SER A 164 -14.89 38.89 -8.01
CA SER A 164 -15.73 38.33 -9.06
C SER A 164 -17.04 37.78 -8.49
N ALA A 165 -18.14 37.91 -9.25
CA ALA A 165 -19.45 37.43 -8.80
C ALA A 165 -19.45 35.96 -8.34
N TRP A 166 -18.66 35.10 -8.99
CA TRP A 166 -18.51 33.69 -8.64
C TRP A 166 -17.73 33.42 -7.34
N ALA A 167 -16.96 34.39 -6.84
CA ALA A 167 -16.11 34.26 -5.65
C ALA A 167 -16.67 34.99 -4.41
N LYS A 168 -17.74 35.78 -4.59
CA LYS A 168 -18.22 36.71 -3.55
C LYS A 168 -18.66 36.00 -2.27
N LYS A 169 -19.42 34.92 -2.39
CA LYS A 169 -19.95 34.20 -1.22
C LYS A 169 -18.84 33.52 -0.43
N GLU A 170 -17.95 32.82 -1.12
CA GLU A 170 -16.80 32.16 -0.51
C GLU A 170 -15.83 33.16 0.13
N THR A 171 -15.55 34.28 -0.54
CA THR A 171 -14.73 35.36 0.02
C THR A 171 -15.39 35.96 1.26
N ALA A 172 -16.70 36.23 1.21
CA ALA A 172 -17.47 36.72 2.36
C ALA A 172 -17.43 35.73 3.53
N ALA A 173 -17.45 34.43 3.26
CA ALA A 173 -17.39 33.40 4.29
C ALA A 173 -16.07 33.40 5.07
N LEU A 174 -14.91 33.49 4.39
CA LEU A 174 -13.63 33.61 5.09
C LEU A 174 -13.49 34.93 5.86
N VAL A 175 -14.00 36.03 5.32
CA VAL A 175 -13.98 37.33 6.00
C VAL A 175 -14.86 37.29 7.26
N THR A 176 -16.06 36.72 7.15
CA THR A 176 -17.01 36.59 8.27
C THR A 176 -16.43 35.72 9.38
N ALA A 177 -15.76 34.63 9.01
CA ALA A 177 -15.06 33.76 9.96
C ALA A 177 -13.77 34.39 10.53
N GLY A 178 -13.34 35.55 10.02
CA GLY A 178 -12.15 36.27 10.49
C GLY A 178 -10.82 35.72 9.97
N TYR A 179 -10.84 34.71 9.10
CA TYR A 179 -9.64 34.04 8.58
C TYR A 179 -8.93 34.88 7.52
N ALA A 180 -9.70 35.54 6.65
CA ALA A 180 -9.17 36.43 5.63
C ALA A 180 -9.34 37.90 6.06
N GLN A 181 -8.23 38.63 6.12
CA GLN A 181 -8.22 40.07 6.40
C GLN A 181 -7.54 40.82 5.26
N GLY A 182 -8.06 42.01 4.98
CA GLY A 182 -7.44 42.95 4.05
C GLY A 182 -6.35 43.79 4.70
N ALA A 183 -5.45 44.35 3.90
CA ALA A 183 -4.46 45.32 4.35
C ALA A 183 -4.90 46.73 3.92
N ASN A 184 -4.85 47.70 4.84
CA ASN A 184 -5.23 49.10 4.57
C ASN A 184 -6.66 49.25 3.99
N GLY A 185 -7.61 48.44 4.46
CA GLY A 185 -9.00 48.46 3.98
C GLY A 185 -9.20 47.90 2.57
N LYS A 186 -8.28 47.04 2.09
CA LYS A 186 -8.34 46.38 0.78
C LYS A 186 -8.07 44.87 0.86
N LEU A 187 -8.85 44.07 0.14
CA LEU A 187 -8.63 42.62 0.02
C LEU A 187 -7.60 42.25 -1.04
N ASN A 188 -7.41 43.11 -2.05
CA ASN A 188 -6.62 42.90 -3.25
C ASN A 188 -6.96 41.58 -3.99
N PRO A 189 -8.23 41.33 -4.35
CA PRO A 189 -8.69 40.03 -4.82
C PRO A 189 -8.00 39.52 -6.09
N LYS A 190 -7.53 40.43 -6.96
CA LYS A 190 -6.85 40.10 -8.23
C LYS A 190 -5.34 39.88 -8.10
N LYS A 191 -4.75 40.12 -6.93
CA LYS A 191 -3.31 39.91 -6.70
C LYS A 191 -3.06 38.43 -6.49
N ASN A 192 -1.94 37.91 -7.02
CA ASN A 192 -1.48 36.55 -6.74
C ASN A 192 -1.11 36.43 -5.26
N ILE A 193 -1.50 35.31 -4.64
CA ILE A 193 -1.18 35.03 -3.24
C ILE A 193 0.23 34.46 -3.14
N THR A 194 1.03 34.97 -2.22
CA THR A 194 2.38 34.43 -1.97
C THR A 194 2.35 33.24 -1.02
N ARG A 195 3.42 32.45 -1.00
CA ARG A 195 3.58 31.32 -0.06
C ARG A 195 3.44 31.75 1.40
N ALA A 196 4.03 32.89 1.79
CA ALA A 196 3.88 33.48 3.12
C ALA A 196 2.44 33.92 3.44
N GLU A 197 1.77 34.59 2.50
CA GLU A 197 0.37 35.01 2.67
C GLU A 197 -0.57 33.81 2.82
N PHE A 198 -0.32 32.74 2.06
CA PHE A 198 -1.09 31.51 2.16
C PHE A 198 -0.82 30.73 3.45
N ALA A 199 0.44 30.63 3.88
CA ALA A 199 0.78 30.00 5.16
C ALA A 199 0.09 30.70 6.33
N GLN A 200 0.08 32.04 6.34
CA GLN A 200 -0.65 32.81 7.35
C GLN A 200 -2.16 32.59 7.29
N LEU A 201 -2.73 32.49 6.09
CA LEU A 201 -4.14 32.22 5.92
C LEU A 201 -4.51 30.84 6.46
N MET A 202 -3.69 29.81 6.19
CA MET A 202 -3.86 28.48 6.74
C MET A 202 -3.73 28.48 8.27
N GLU A 203 -2.75 29.18 8.82
CA GLU A 203 -2.55 29.32 10.27
C GLU A 203 -3.70 30.09 10.95
N ASN A 204 -4.38 30.99 10.23
CA ASN A 204 -5.59 31.63 10.75
C ASN A 204 -6.78 30.67 10.79
N ILE A 205 -6.86 29.73 9.85
CA ILE A 205 -7.94 28.74 9.77
C ILE A 205 -7.69 27.60 10.74
N LEU A 206 -6.52 26.95 10.69
CA LEU A 206 -6.20 25.74 11.45
C LEU A 206 -5.09 26.03 12.46
N LYS A 207 -5.42 25.89 13.75
CA LYS A 207 -4.49 26.15 14.85
C LYS A 207 -3.85 24.88 15.40
N ASN A 208 -4.55 23.75 15.29
CA ASN A 208 -4.07 22.47 15.81
C ASN A 208 -4.19 21.41 14.70
N TYR A 209 -3.14 20.60 14.57
CA TYR A 209 -3.08 19.46 13.66
C TYR A 209 -2.78 18.21 14.45
N ILE A 210 -3.67 17.23 14.36
CA ILE A 210 -3.52 15.90 14.93
C ILE A 210 -3.22 14.95 13.77
N ILE A 211 -1.96 14.52 13.70
CA ILE A 211 -1.40 13.66 12.65
C ILE A 211 -0.76 12.39 13.23
N GLU A 212 -0.89 12.19 14.55
CA GLU A 212 -0.44 11.01 15.29
C GLU A 212 -1.67 10.40 15.99
N GLU A 213 -1.76 9.08 16.07
CA GLU A 213 -2.86 8.39 16.76
C GLU A 213 -2.77 8.59 18.28
N GLY A 214 -3.89 8.44 18.98
CA GLY A 214 -3.89 8.37 20.44
C GLY A 214 -4.95 9.22 21.13
N ILE A 215 -4.72 9.47 22.43
CA ILE A 215 -5.67 10.13 23.32
C ILE A 215 -5.18 11.55 23.62
N TYR A 216 -6.05 12.53 23.35
CA TYR A 216 -5.81 13.94 23.61
C TYR A 216 -6.79 14.45 24.67
N SER A 217 -6.27 15.12 25.71
CA SER A 217 -7.07 15.62 26.83
C SER A 217 -6.76 17.05 27.25
N ALA A 218 -6.09 17.82 26.38
CA ALA A 218 -5.82 19.23 26.61
C ALA A 218 -6.77 20.09 25.77
N ASP A 219 -7.30 21.15 26.37
CA ASP A 219 -8.12 22.15 25.66
C ASP A 219 -7.38 22.70 24.45
N MET A 220 -8.09 22.85 23.33
CA MET A 220 -7.53 23.30 22.05
C MET A 220 -8.17 24.61 21.62
N ASN A 221 -7.34 25.64 21.45
CA ASN A 221 -7.80 26.95 20.99
C ASN A 221 -7.79 27.03 19.46
N GLY A 222 -8.87 27.54 18.87
CA GLY A 222 -9.07 27.64 17.43
C GLY A 222 -9.54 26.31 16.82
N ASN A 223 -9.46 26.22 15.49
CA ASN A 223 -9.90 25.01 14.80
C ASN A 223 -8.85 23.89 14.92
N VAL A 224 -9.34 22.66 14.93
CA VAL A 224 -8.55 21.43 15.04
C VAL A 224 -8.77 20.59 13.79
N MET A 225 -7.70 20.15 13.14
CA MET A 225 -7.72 19.14 12.07
C MET A 225 -7.23 17.80 12.62
N ILE A 226 -8.04 16.75 12.48
CA ILE A 226 -7.61 15.36 12.68
C ILE A 226 -7.42 14.74 11.30
N ASN A 227 -6.23 14.20 11.04
CA ASN A 227 -5.87 13.65 9.73
C ASN A 227 -5.31 12.22 9.79
N VAL A 228 -5.61 11.51 10.87
CA VAL A 228 -5.14 10.14 11.16
C VAL A 228 -6.26 9.41 11.92
N PRO A 229 -6.46 8.10 11.71
CA PRO A 229 -7.46 7.33 12.46
C PRO A 229 -7.07 7.12 13.92
N ASN A 230 -7.93 6.44 14.68
CA ASN A 230 -7.72 6.00 16.07
C ASN A 230 -7.44 7.14 17.06
N VAL A 231 -8.05 8.31 16.83
CA VAL A 231 -7.93 9.46 17.72
C VAL A 231 -9.09 9.49 18.71
N THR A 232 -8.76 9.57 20.00
CA THR A 232 -9.73 9.85 21.06
C THR A 232 -9.49 11.25 21.60
N LEU A 233 -10.46 12.14 21.44
CA LEU A 233 -10.50 13.39 22.18
C LEU A 233 -11.29 13.13 23.48
N LYS A 234 -10.67 13.41 24.63
CA LYS A 234 -11.21 13.04 25.93
C LYS A 234 -11.18 14.21 26.90
N ASP A 235 -12.33 14.58 27.44
CA ASP A 235 -12.50 15.59 28.50
C ASP A 235 -11.86 16.96 28.17
N LEU A 236 -12.11 17.48 26.96
CA LEU A 236 -11.52 18.75 26.49
C LEU A 236 -12.52 19.66 25.78
N VAL A 237 -12.15 20.94 25.67
CA VAL A 237 -12.89 21.97 24.93
C VAL A 237 -12.13 22.39 23.67
N ILE A 238 -12.83 22.40 22.53
CA ILE A 238 -12.38 23.01 21.29
C ILE A 238 -13.12 24.33 21.09
N THR A 239 -12.38 25.45 21.03
CA THR A 239 -13.01 26.79 20.90
C THR A 239 -13.42 27.14 19.47
N GLY A 240 -12.89 26.44 18.46
CA GLY A 240 -13.24 26.59 17.04
C GLY A 240 -13.95 25.39 16.45
N ASP A 241 -13.80 25.21 15.13
CA ASP A 241 -14.30 24.04 14.39
C ASP A 241 -13.42 22.81 14.65
N LEU A 242 -14.05 21.63 14.73
CA LEU A 242 -13.39 20.34 14.65
C LEU A 242 -13.52 19.82 13.21
N ILE A 243 -12.41 19.52 12.55
CA ILE A 243 -12.38 18.98 11.21
C ILE A 243 -11.79 17.57 11.26
N ILE A 244 -12.57 16.59 10.84
CA ILE A 244 -12.15 15.20 10.65
C ILE A 244 -11.82 15.05 9.17
N GLY A 245 -10.53 15.12 8.84
CA GLY A 245 -10.00 15.15 7.48
C GLY A 245 -10.18 13.82 6.72
N ASP A 246 -9.97 13.88 5.40
CA ASP A 246 -10.02 12.71 4.52
C ASP A 246 -8.95 11.65 4.90
N GLY A 247 -7.83 12.04 5.51
CA GLY A 247 -6.77 11.13 5.96
C GLY A 247 -7.15 10.19 7.11
N VAL A 248 -8.29 10.43 7.77
CA VAL A 248 -8.87 9.45 8.71
C VAL A 248 -9.35 8.19 7.96
N GLY A 249 -9.59 8.28 6.64
CA GLY A 249 -9.98 7.14 5.83
C GLY A 249 -11.29 6.52 6.31
N ASP A 250 -11.29 5.21 6.59
CA ASP A 250 -12.42 4.51 7.21
C ASP A 250 -12.27 4.29 8.72
N GLY A 251 -11.19 4.80 9.33
CA GLY A 251 -10.88 4.56 10.73
C GLY A 251 -11.67 5.40 11.73
N ASP A 252 -11.40 5.15 13.02
CA ASP A 252 -12.29 5.56 14.11
C ASP A 252 -11.82 6.83 14.84
N ILE A 253 -12.79 7.64 15.24
CA ILE A 253 -12.66 8.86 16.05
C ILE A 253 -13.65 8.78 17.20
N THR A 254 -13.15 8.94 18.42
CA THR A 254 -13.97 8.98 19.63
C THR A 254 -13.94 10.37 20.25
N LEU A 255 -15.12 10.95 20.49
CA LEU A 255 -15.34 12.18 21.25
C LEU A 255 -15.97 11.80 22.59
N ASP A 256 -15.17 11.78 23.64
CA ASP A 256 -15.55 11.36 25.00
C ASP A 256 -15.51 12.56 25.96
N GLY A 257 -16.65 13.09 26.38
CA GLY A 257 -16.71 14.30 27.21
C GLY A 257 -16.16 15.56 26.51
N VAL A 258 -16.33 15.67 25.19
CA VAL A 258 -15.75 16.77 24.38
C VAL A 258 -16.78 17.86 24.11
N VAL A 259 -16.38 19.12 24.24
CA VAL A 259 -17.20 20.28 23.89
C VAL A 259 -16.62 20.98 22.66
N VAL A 260 -17.38 21.02 21.56
CA VAL A 260 -16.99 21.79 20.35
C VAL A 260 -17.84 23.05 20.26
N LYS A 261 -17.20 24.22 20.33
CA LYS A 261 -17.91 25.52 20.25
C LYS A 261 -18.19 25.97 18.82
N GLY A 262 -17.42 25.49 17.84
CA GLY A 262 -17.68 25.68 16.43
C GLY A 262 -18.51 24.55 15.82
N ARG A 263 -18.23 24.25 14.56
CA ARG A 263 -18.85 23.15 13.80
C ARG A 263 -17.94 21.93 13.83
N THR A 264 -18.53 20.76 13.64
CA THR A 264 -17.80 19.52 13.37
C THR A 264 -17.95 19.17 11.91
N VAL A 265 -16.88 19.29 11.13
CA VAL A 265 -16.86 18.96 9.69
C VAL A 265 -16.25 17.58 9.51
N ILE A 266 -17.00 16.64 8.94
CA ILE A 266 -16.63 15.23 8.82
C ILE A 266 -16.39 14.90 7.35
N ARG A 267 -15.14 14.59 7.00
CA ARG A 267 -14.71 14.22 5.65
C ARG A 267 -14.14 12.81 5.58
N GLY A 268 -13.51 12.33 6.65
CA GLY A 268 -13.13 10.93 6.83
C GLY A 268 -13.99 10.20 7.88
N GLY A 269 -13.78 8.89 7.98
CA GLY A 269 -14.43 7.96 8.90
C GLY A 269 -15.39 6.99 8.20
N GLY A 270 -15.32 5.68 8.50
CA GLY A 270 -16.14 4.59 7.96
C GLY A 270 -17.38 4.19 8.78
N VAL A 271 -17.69 2.88 8.82
CA VAL A 271 -18.92 2.33 9.43
C VAL A 271 -18.94 2.32 10.96
N ASN A 272 -17.81 2.61 11.63
CA ASN A 272 -17.70 2.67 13.09
C ASN A 272 -17.20 4.04 13.58
N SER A 273 -17.15 5.04 12.70
CA SER A 273 -16.05 5.98 12.80
C SER A 273 -16.23 7.19 13.69
N ILE A 274 -17.44 7.66 13.96
CA ILE A 274 -17.63 8.88 14.76
C ILE A 274 -18.46 8.54 15.98
N LYS A 275 -17.78 8.29 17.08
CA LYS A 275 -18.38 7.88 18.35
C LYS A 275 -18.43 9.07 19.31
N ILE A 276 -19.63 9.53 19.64
CA ILE A 276 -19.87 10.67 20.54
C ILE A 276 -20.47 10.11 21.84
N ILE A 277 -19.70 10.17 22.92
CA ILE A 277 -20.00 9.54 24.21
C ILE A 277 -19.65 10.45 25.38
N GLY A 278 -20.00 10.02 26.60
CA GLY A 278 -19.74 10.79 27.82
C GLY A 278 -20.52 12.10 27.83
N ASP A 279 -20.07 13.12 28.56
CA ASP A 279 -20.77 14.41 28.65
C ASP A 279 -20.45 15.34 27.45
N SER A 280 -20.33 14.78 26.23
CA SER A 280 -19.98 15.54 25.02
C SER A 280 -21.09 16.52 24.58
N ASP A 281 -20.70 17.73 24.17
CA ASP A 281 -21.59 18.78 23.66
C ASP A 281 -21.19 19.15 22.22
N ILE A 282 -21.87 18.52 21.26
CA ILE A 282 -21.63 18.66 19.82
C ILE A 282 -22.92 19.10 19.13
N GLN A 283 -22.96 20.35 18.66
CA GLN A 283 -24.19 20.94 18.15
C GLN A 283 -24.33 20.83 16.64
N ASN A 284 -23.33 21.28 15.85
CA ASN A 284 -23.47 21.42 14.39
C ASN A 284 -22.52 20.50 13.65
N ILE A 285 -23.02 19.40 13.10
CA ILE A 285 -22.23 18.45 12.32
C ILE A 285 -22.49 18.67 10.82
N VAL A 286 -21.42 18.74 10.03
CA VAL A 286 -21.47 18.79 8.56
C VAL A 286 -20.72 17.59 8.00
N ILE A 287 -21.45 16.63 7.45
CA ILE A 287 -20.90 15.44 6.79
C ILE A 287 -20.67 15.77 5.32
N ALA A 288 -19.40 15.76 4.92
CA ALA A 288 -18.90 16.31 3.66
C ALA A 288 -17.96 15.34 2.92
N ARG A 289 -17.85 14.09 3.38
CA ARG A 289 -17.10 13.03 2.72
C ARG A 289 -17.55 12.90 1.27
N VAL A 290 -16.63 12.72 0.33
CA VAL A 290 -16.99 12.70 -1.09
C VAL A 290 -17.50 11.33 -1.53
N LYS A 291 -16.90 10.26 -1.00
CA LYS A 291 -17.16 8.86 -1.36
C LYS A 291 -16.88 7.97 -0.15
N GLY A 292 -17.68 6.93 0.06
CA GLY A 292 -17.56 6.02 1.19
C GLY A 292 -18.80 5.98 2.08
N GLN A 293 -18.64 5.50 3.32
CA GLN A 293 -19.71 5.48 4.32
C GLN A 293 -19.25 6.24 5.55
N VAL A 294 -20.16 6.92 6.26
CA VAL A 294 -19.86 7.57 7.55
C VAL A 294 -20.95 7.17 8.53
N ARG A 295 -20.57 6.65 9.70
CA ARG A 295 -21.50 6.46 10.83
C ARG A 295 -21.22 7.48 11.92
N VAL A 296 -22.27 8.19 12.34
CA VAL A 296 -22.27 9.03 13.55
C VAL A 296 -23.12 8.34 14.61
N PHE A 297 -22.46 7.91 15.67
CA PHE A 297 -23.05 7.24 16.82
C PHE A 297 -23.07 8.17 18.03
N THR A 298 -24.20 8.21 18.73
CA THR A 298 -24.36 8.90 20.02
C THR A 298 -24.80 7.94 21.11
N GLU A 299 -24.20 8.04 22.29
CA GLU A 299 -24.60 7.26 23.47
C GLU A 299 -25.99 7.66 23.99
N ASP A 300 -26.67 6.72 24.65
CA ASP A 300 -27.98 6.92 25.25
C ASP A 300 -28.01 8.13 26.19
N GLY A 301 -28.87 9.10 25.87
CA GLY A 301 -29.07 10.30 26.69
C GLY A 301 -28.37 11.55 26.16
N LEU A 302 -27.47 11.40 25.19
CA LEU A 302 -26.92 12.52 24.41
C LEU A 302 -27.83 12.89 23.24
N GLU A 303 -27.73 14.14 22.81
CA GLU A 303 -28.44 14.68 21.64
C GLU A 303 -27.50 15.58 20.84
N ILE A 304 -27.38 15.31 19.54
CA ILE A 304 -26.75 16.25 18.58
C ILE A 304 -27.78 17.29 18.14
N GLY A 305 -27.40 18.56 18.03
CA GLY A 305 -28.29 19.63 17.59
C GLY A 305 -28.76 19.50 16.13
N GLU A 306 -27.85 19.68 15.18
CA GLU A 306 -28.09 19.63 13.74
C GLU A 306 -27.01 18.81 13.03
N VAL A 307 -27.44 17.95 12.10
CA VAL A 307 -26.59 17.17 11.20
C VAL A 307 -26.94 17.54 9.76
N ILE A 308 -26.00 18.11 9.04
CA ILE A 308 -26.12 18.45 7.62
C ILE A 308 -25.33 17.44 6.80
N VAL A 309 -25.98 16.78 5.85
CA VAL A 309 -25.35 15.83 4.93
C VAL A 309 -25.19 16.50 3.56
N ASP A 310 -23.95 16.97 3.30
CA ASP A 310 -23.55 17.78 2.15
C ASP A 310 -22.52 17.05 1.23
N GLY A 311 -22.46 15.73 1.37
CA GLY A 311 -21.66 14.79 0.58
C GLY A 311 -21.89 13.36 1.06
N ASN A 312 -21.34 12.38 0.32
CA ASN A 312 -21.16 10.96 0.64
C ASN A 312 -22.13 9.99 -0.06
N ASP A 313 -21.72 8.73 -0.25
CA ASP A 313 -22.57 7.71 -0.89
C ASP A 313 -23.63 7.19 0.10
N HIS A 314 -23.22 6.98 1.37
CA HIS A 314 -24.11 6.50 2.43
C HIS A 314 -23.75 7.10 3.80
N VAL A 315 -24.73 7.57 4.56
CA VAL A 315 -24.54 8.05 5.94
C VAL A 315 -25.44 7.27 6.91
N ILE A 316 -24.89 6.87 8.05
CA ILE A 316 -25.63 6.20 9.13
C ILE A 316 -25.67 7.14 10.34
N ILE A 317 -26.87 7.40 10.86
CA ILE A 317 -27.10 8.21 12.05
C ILE A 317 -27.71 7.31 13.12
N GLU A 318 -27.08 7.28 14.29
CA GLU A 318 -27.52 6.46 15.42
C GLU A 318 -27.56 7.25 16.73
N GLY A 319 -28.67 7.09 17.44
CA GLY A 319 -29.01 7.81 18.67
C GLY A 319 -29.79 9.11 18.43
N ASN A 320 -29.82 10.02 19.42
CA ASN A 320 -30.73 11.17 19.38
C ASN A 320 -30.13 12.36 18.62
N THR A 321 -30.92 12.95 17.73
CA THR A 321 -30.53 14.11 16.92
C THR A 321 -31.71 15.07 16.80
N GLY A 322 -31.46 16.37 16.90
CA GLY A 322 -32.47 17.40 16.67
C GLY A 322 -32.89 17.41 15.20
N THR A 323 -32.11 18.05 14.33
CA THR A 323 -32.41 18.16 12.90
C THR A 323 -31.40 17.40 12.04
N VAL A 324 -31.88 16.65 11.05
CA VAL A 324 -31.06 16.04 10.00
C VAL A 324 -31.47 16.64 8.67
N THR A 325 -30.55 17.33 7.99
CA THR A 325 -30.79 17.99 6.69
C THR A 325 -29.92 17.36 5.61
N ILE A 326 -30.54 16.78 4.59
CA ILE A 326 -29.88 16.17 3.43
C ILE A 326 -29.85 17.21 2.29
N THR A 327 -28.71 17.84 2.07
CA THR A 327 -28.52 18.85 1.01
C THR A 327 -27.95 18.26 -0.27
N ALA A 328 -27.19 17.18 -0.18
CA ALA A 328 -26.64 16.50 -1.35
C ALA A 328 -27.70 15.66 -2.09
N SER A 329 -27.67 15.70 -3.42
CA SER A 329 -28.53 14.88 -4.29
C SER A 329 -28.00 13.46 -4.46
N GLY A 330 -28.90 12.49 -4.62
CA GLY A 330 -28.55 11.11 -4.97
C GLY A 330 -27.94 10.29 -3.83
N ILE A 331 -28.05 10.76 -2.58
CA ILE A 331 -27.42 10.11 -1.43
C ILE A 331 -28.40 9.22 -0.67
N THR A 332 -27.88 8.26 0.10
CA THR A 332 -28.67 7.48 1.07
C THR A 332 -28.29 7.83 2.51
N VAL A 333 -29.28 8.08 3.36
CA VAL A 333 -29.12 8.23 4.81
C VAL A 333 -29.93 7.18 5.55
N THR A 334 -29.31 6.43 6.44
CA THR A 334 -29.97 5.45 7.30
C THR A 334 -29.99 5.98 8.73
N ALA A 335 -31.17 6.15 9.31
CA ALA A 335 -31.36 6.43 10.73
C ALA A 335 -31.71 5.11 11.43
N THR A 336 -30.85 4.66 12.34
CA THR A 336 -30.99 3.38 13.05
C THR A 336 -30.89 3.59 14.56
N ASN A 337 -31.75 2.94 15.34
CA ASN A 337 -31.91 3.20 16.79
C ASN A 337 -31.94 4.71 17.14
N ALA A 338 -32.51 5.54 16.27
CA ALA A 338 -32.38 6.99 16.32
C ALA A 338 -33.68 7.70 16.71
N LYS A 339 -33.57 8.81 17.43
CA LYS A 339 -34.70 9.73 17.68
C LYS A 339 -34.40 11.07 17.03
N ILE A 340 -35.12 11.37 15.95
CA ILE A 340 -34.92 12.58 15.16
C ILE A 340 -36.11 13.52 15.34
N ALA A 341 -35.87 14.77 15.73
CA ALA A 341 -36.94 15.76 15.86
C ALA A 341 -37.42 16.25 14.48
N ALA A 342 -36.50 16.53 13.55
CA ALA A 342 -36.82 16.93 12.19
C ALA A 342 -35.88 16.30 11.15
N GLY A 343 -36.42 15.66 10.12
CA GLY A 343 -35.67 15.23 8.93
C GLY A 343 -36.04 16.09 7.71
N ILE A 344 -35.08 16.67 7.02
CA ILE A 344 -35.31 17.54 5.86
C ILE A 344 -34.50 17.00 4.68
N ILE A 345 -35.16 16.78 3.53
CA ILE A 345 -34.53 16.32 2.30
C ILE A 345 -34.61 17.43 1.25
N GLU A 346 -33.52 18.16 1.05
CA GLU A 346 -33.41 19.19 0.02
C GLU A 346 -32.85 18.63 -1.30
N GLY A 347 -31.94 17.66 -1.23
CA GLY A 347 -31.30 17.09 -2.42
C GLY A 347 -32.21 16.18 -3.23
N ASP A 348 -32.31 16.42 -4.53
CA ASP A 348 -33.05 15.55 -5.46
C ASP A 348 -32.52 14.11 -5.48
N ASN A 349 -33.39 13.14 -5.77
CA ASN A 349 -33.11 11.71 -5.88
C ASN A 349 -32.44 11.11 -4.62
N SER A 350 -32.66 11.73 -3.47
CA SER A 350 -32.06 11.28 -2.20
C SER A 350 -32.99 10.35 -1.46
N LYS A 351 -32.41 9.51 -0.61
CA LYS A 351 -33.11 8.46 0.09
C LYS A 351 -32.85 8.54 1.59
N ILE A 352 -33.90 8.41 2.39
CA ILE A 352 -33.78 8.19 3.83
C ILE A 352 -34.44 6.88 4.24
N ILE A 353 -33.74 6.07 5.04
CA ILE A 353 -34.20 4.80 5.59
C ILE A 353 -34.31 4.95 7.10
N ILE A 354 -35.46 4.64 7.68
CA ILE A 354 -35.72 4.69 9.11
C ILE A 354 -35.87 3.26 9.63
N SER A 355 -34.86 2.74 10.32
CA SER A 355 -34.71 1.33 10.72
C SER A 355 -34.60 1.15 12.24
N GLU A 356 -34.64 -0.11 12.70
CA GLU A 356 -34.34 -0.53 14.08
C GLU A 356 -34.95 0.37 15.17
N SER A 357 -36.28 0.40 15.28
CA SER A 357 -36.98 1.17 16.32
C SER A 357 -36.78 2.69 16.31
N SER A 358 -36.30 3.25 15.20
CA SER A 358 -36.09 4.69 15.06
C SER A 358 -37.41 5.46 14.98
N THR A 359 -37.40 6.69 15.48
CA THR A 359 -38.55 7.60 15.45
C THR A 359 -38.17 8.96 14.84
N VAL A 360 -38.98 9.45 13.90
CA VAL A 360 -38.87 10.82 13.36
C VAL A 360 -40.16 11.58 13.63
N GLN A 361 -40.08 12.75 14.29
CA GLN A 361 -41.28 13.52 14.61
C GLN A 361 -41.85 14.25 13.39
N LYS A 362 -41.01 14.94 12.63
CA LYS A 362 -41.42 15.60 11.38
C LYS A 362 -40.41 15.31 10.28
N ALA A 363 -40.88 14.92 9.10
CA ALA A 363 -40.08 14.86 7.89
C ALA A 363 -40.60 15.88 6.86
N GLU A 364 -39.68 16.54 6.15
CA GLU A 364 -39.97 17.47 5.07
C GLU A 364 -39.16 17.10 3.82
N ILE A 365 -39.85 16.80 2.72
CA ILE A 365 -39.23 16.35 1.46
C ILE A 365 -39.37 17.46 0.43
N ASN A 366 -38.29 18.19 0.17
CA ASN A 366 -38.22 19.28 -0.80
C ASN A 366 -37.60 18.85 -2.14
N GLY A 367 -36.63 17.92 -2.12
CA GLY A 367 -35.98 17.38 -3.32
C GLY A 367 -36.90 16.51 -4.18
N GLU A 368 -36.79 16.64 -5.50
CA GLU A 368 -37.55 15.85 -6.46
C GLU A 368 -37.13 14.36 -6.48
N ASN A 369 -38.08 13.47 -6.74
CA ASN A 369 -37.88 12.01 -6.85
C ASN A 369 -37.16 11.37 -5.65
N SER A 370 -37.35 11.95 -4.47
CA SER A 370 -36.72 11.46 -3.23
C SER A 370 -37.52 10.31 -2.60
N GLU A 371 -36.83 9.42 -1.90
CA GLU A 371 -37.38 8.21 -1.31
C GLU A 371 -37.35 8.25 0.23
N VAL A 372 -38.42 7.80 0.88
CA VAL A 372 -38.47 7.54 2.32
C VAL A 372 -38.90 6.09 2.54
N ILE A 373 -38.06 5.31 3.21
CA ILE A 373 -38.37 3.93 3.61
C ILE A 373 -38.48 3.86 5.13
N VAL A 374 -39.62 3.39 5.64
CA VAL A 374 -39.83 3.17 7.07
C VAL A 374 -39.94 1.67 7.31
N GLU A 375 -38.92 1.08 7.93
CA GLU A 375 -38.86 -0.35 8.19
C GLU A 375 -39.74 -0.77 9.37
N LYS A 376 -39.99 -2.08 9.48
CA LYS A 376 -40.83 -2.64 10.54
C LYS A 376 -40.24 -2.31 11.92
N GLY A 377 -41.09 -1.77 12.80
CA GLY A 377 -40.70 -1.37 14.16
C GLY A 377 -40.31 0.11 14.28
N SER A 378 -40.12 0.81 13.16
CA SER A 378 -39.82 2.25 13.12
C SER A 378 -41.06 3.10 12.88
N LYS A 379 -40.97 4.40 13.20
CA LYS A 379 -42.10 5.33 13.10
C LYS A 379 -41.73 6.71 12.58
N ILE A 380 -42.57 7.28 11.71
CA ILE A 380 -42.59 8.72 11.41
C ILE A 380 -43.96 9.30 11.77
N VAL A 381 -44.01 10.40 12.52
CA VAL A 381 -45.31 11.01 12.90
C VAL A 381 -45.90 11.80 11.74
N GLU A 382 -45.17 12.75 11.16
CA GLU A 382 -45.68 13.57 10.06
C GLU A 382 -44.67 13.73 8.94
N ILE A 383 -45.12 13.57 7.69
CA ILE A 383 -44.34 13.86 6.49
C ILE A 383 -45.03 14.99 5.70
N THR A 384 -44.28 16.04 5.36
CA THR A 384 -44.69 17.07 4.38
C THR A 384 -43.87 16.91 3.11
N VAL A 385 -44.53 16.78 1.96
CA VAL A 385 -43.86 16.55 0.67
C VAL A 385 -44.08 17.75 -0.24
N ASN A 386 -43.02 18.50 -0.52
CA ASN A 386 -42.99 19.65 -1.43
C ASN A 386 -42.28 19.35 -2.75
N GLY A 387 -41.44 18.31 -2.80
CA GLY A 387 -40.77 17.81 -4.01
C GLY A 387 -41.67 16.88 -4.85
N LYS A 388 -41.62 17.02 -6.17
CA LYS A 388 -42.39 16.18 -7.10
C LYS A 388 -41.82 14.77 -7.15
N GLY A 389 -42.68 13.76 -7.32
CA GLY A 389 -42.21 12.40 -7.62
C GLY A 389 -41.73 11.59 -6.42
N ALA A 390 -41.97 12.05 -5.18
CA ALA A 390 -41.49 11.34 -3.99
C ALA A 390 -42.17 9.97 -3.81
N ASP A 391 -41.40 8.99 -3.33
CA ASP A 391 -41.88 7.66 -2.99
C ASP A 391 -41.69 7.37 -1.50
N ILE A 392 -42.76 7.00 -0.82
CA ILE A 392 -42.81 6.72 0.62
C ILE A 392 -43.27 5.28 0.80
N SER A 393 -42.43 4.42 1.37
CA SER A 393 -42.68 2.97 1.44
C SER A 393 -42.18 2.33 2.73
N GLY A 394 -42.35 1.01 2.84
CA GLY A 394 -41.90 0.19 3.97
C GLY A 394 -43.02 -0.37 4.84
N GLN A 395 -42.64 -1.13 5.86
CA GLN A 395 -43.55 -1.89 6.76
C GLN A 395 -43.65 -1.29 8.18
N GLY A 396 -43.11 -0.09 8.39
CA GLY A 396 -43.21 0.65 9.65
C GLY A 396 -44.50 1.47 9.78
N GLU A 397 -44.51 2.38 10.75
CA GLU A 397 -45.69 3.22 11.05
C GLU A 397 -45.50 4.66 10.54
N ILE A 398 -46.48 5.20 9.82
CA ILE A 398 -46.54 6.62 9.46
C ILE A 398 -47.92 7.16 9.82
N ASP A 399 -48.03 8.18 10.68
CA ASP A 399 -49.36 8.66 11.11
C ASP A 399 -50.05 9.46 9.98
N LYS A 400 -49.34 10.42 9.37
CA LYS A 400 -49.88 11.24 8.26
C LYS A 400 -48.82 11.75 7.28
N VAL A 401 -49.24 11.85 6.01
CA VAL A 401 -48.50 12.47 4.90
C VAL A 401 -49.34 13.61 4.31
N LYS A 402 -48.72 14.79 4.17
CA LYS A 402 -49.28 15.95 3.46
C LYS A 402 -48.55 16.14 2.14
N ALA A 403 -49.24 15.90 1.03
CA ALA A 403 -48.72 15.96 -0.33
C ALA A 403 -48.97 17.35 -0.97
N ASN A 404 -47.94 18.19 -1.03
CA ASN A 404 -47.96 19.54 -1.64
C ASN A 404 -47.37 19.59 -3.06
N ALA A 405 -47.01 18.45 -3.65
CA ALA A 405 -46.45 18.32 -4.99
C ALA A 405 -47.18 17.26 -5.83
N ASP A 406 -46.82 17.13 -7.10
CA ASP A 406 -47.40 16.15 -8.01
C ASP A 406 -46.68 14.79 -7.93
N ASN A 407 -47.37 13.73 -8.38
CA ASN A 407 -46.81 12.39 -8.58
C ASN A 407 -46.21 11.73 -7.32
N ILE A 408 -46.88 11.86 -6.18
CA ILE A 408 -46.41 11.29 -4.91
C ILE A 408 -47.01 9.91 -4.68
N THR A 409 -46.17 8.94 -4.33
CA THR A 409 -46.62 7.57 -3.98
C THR A 409 -46.37 7.30 -2.51
N VAL A 410 -47.38 6.75 -1.82
CA VAL A 410 -47.28 6.31 -0.43
C VAL A 410 -47.81 4.89 -0.30
N SER A 411 -46.97 3.92 0.01
CA SER A 411 -47.32 2.50 0.08
C SER A 411 -47.28 1.90 1.49
N THR A 412 -46.81 2.64 2.50
CA THR A 412 -46.74 2.19 3.89
C THR A 412 -48.13 1.96 4.50
N PRO A 413 -48.47 0.75 4.98
CA PRO A 413 -49.82 0.42 5.47
C PRO A 413 -50.33 1.31 6.60
N GLY A 414 -51.62 1.66 6.59
CA GLY A 414 -52.28 2.44 7.66
C GLY A 414 -52.03 3.95 7.61
N THR A 415 -51.20 4.43 6.68
CA THR A 415 -50.83 5.85 6.55
C THR A 415 -51.98 6.71 6.02
N LYS A 416 -52.22 7.88 6.63
CA LYS A 416 -53.20 8.87 6.12
C LYS A 416 -52.54 9.85 5.16
N VAL A 417 -52.97 9.86 3.90
CA VAL A 417 -52.39 10.70 2.84
C VAL A 417 -53.37 11.80 2.47
N THR A 418 -52.96 13.07 2.58
CA THR A 418 -53.80 14.24 2.25
C THR A 418 -53.20 15.01 1.08
N ALA A 419 -53.99 15.18 0.03
CA ALA A 419 -53.59 15.94 -1.16
C ALA A 419 -53.92 17.43 -1.02
N SER A 420 -52.95 18.29 -1.30
CA SER A 420 -53.15 19.75 -1.34
C SER A 420 -53.89 20.20 -2.61
N ASP A 421 -54.41 21.43 -2.58
CA ASP A 421 -55.20 22.02 -3.68
C ASP A 421 -54.39 22.10 -4.98
N GLY A 422 -55.00 21.68 -6.10
CA GLY A 422 -54.39 21.75 -7.43
C GLY A 422 -53.24 20.77 -7.68
N LYS A 423 -53.08 19.71 -6.88
CA LYS A 423 -52.04 18.68 -7.03
C LYS A 423 -52.60 17.38 -7.60
N THR A 424 -51.82 16.70 -8.44
CA THR A 424 -52.25 15.54 -9.22
C THR A 424 -51.27 14.36 -9.13
N GLY A 425 -51.75 13.14 -9.43
CA GLY A 425 -50.91 11.94 -9.44
C GLY A 425 -50.54 11.39 -8.05
N ILE A 426 -51.30 11.74 -7.01
CA ILE A 426 -51.03 11.29 -5.63
C ILE A 426 -51.71 9.94 -5.37
N MET A 427 -50.97 8.96 -4.85
CA MET A 427 -51.41 7.59 -4.60
C MET A 427 -51.20 7.18 -3.13
N ALA A 428 -52.25 6.62 -2.52
CA ALA A 428 -52.21 5.92 -1.22
C ALA A 428 -52.39 4.41 -1.47
N GLY A 429 -51.27 3.68 -1.54
CA GLY A 429 -51.20 2.32 -2.07
C GLY A 429 -51.62 2.31 -3.53
N THR A 430 -52.65 1.54 -3.86
CA THR A 430 -53.26 1.53 -5.19
C THR A 430 -54.43 2.52 -5.34
N ILE A 431 -54.68 3.38 -4.34
CA ILE A 431 -55.84 4.30 -4.30
C ILE A 431 -55.40 5.71 -4.73
N PRO A 432 -55.97 6.30 -5.79
CA PRO A 432 -55.75 7.71 -6.13
C PRO A 432 -56.36 8.65 -5.08
N VAL A 433 -55.62 9.67 -4.66
CA VAL A 433 -56.06 10.70 -3.71
C VAL A 433 -56.41 11.97 -4.49
N SER A 434 -57.68 12.36 -4.52
CA SER A 434 -58.11 13.60 -5.17
C SER A 434 -57.72 14.82 -4.33
N GLU A 435 -57.52 15.98 -4.98
CA GLU A 435 -57.20 17.24 -4.30
C GLU A 435 -58.13 17.54 -3.11
N LYS A 436 -57.58 18.13 -2.05
CA LYS A 436 -58.26 18.48 -0.79
C LYS A 436 -58.87 17.31 0.00
N ASN A 437 -58.69 16.05 -0.44
CA ASN A 437 -59.16 14.88 0.28
C ASN A 437 -58.03 14.12 0.98
N THR A 438 -58.44 13.25 1.92
CA THR A 438 -57.55 12.36 2.66
C THR A 438 -57.98 10.92 2.43
N GLU A 439 -57.04 10.06 2.06
CA GLU A 439 -57.22 8.61 1.96
C GLU A 439 -56.29 7.88 2.92
N THR A 440 -56.57 6.60 3.20
CA THR A 440 -55.72 5.76 4.06
C THR A 440 -55.18 4.57 3.27
N VAL A 441 -53.88 4.31 3.37
CA VAL A 441 -53.26 3.13 2.73
C VAL A 441 -53.83 1.85 3.36
N PRO A 442 -54.37 0.91 2.57
CA PRO A 442 -54.95 -0.32 3.11
C PRO A 442 -53.94 -1.16 3.90
N SER A 443 -54.32 -1.64 5.08
CA SER A 443 -53.61 -2.70 5.79
C SER A 443 -54.01 -4.06 5.20
N GLU A 444 -53.07 -4.96 4.93
CA GLU A 444 -53.40 -6.32 4.48
C GLU A 444 -54.38 -6.99 5.48
N ASN A 445 -55.55 -7.41 4.95
CA ASN A 445 -56.62 -8.02 5.72
C ASN A 445 -56.20 -9.39 6.26
N THR A 446 -55.86 -9.46 7.55
CA THR A 446 -56.05 -10.69 8.34
C THR A 446 -57.54 -10.82 8.67
N GLY A 447 -58.26 -11.56 7.82
CA GLY A 447 -59.67 -11.85 8.02
C GLY A 447 -59.92 -12.83 9.19
N GLY A 448 -60.62 -12.36 10.22
CA GLY A 448 -61.70 -13.12 10.86
C GLY A 448 -61.52 -13.62 12.31
N GLY A 449 -62.37 -13.12 13.22
CA GLY A 449 -63.11 -13.99 14.15
C GLY A 449 -62.82 -13.93 15.65
N ARG A 450 -63.64 -13.16 16.39
CA ARG A 450 -63.84 -13.15 17.85
C ARG A 450 -63.95 -14.55 18.53
N ARG A 451 -63.26 -14.76 19.68
CA ARG A 451 -63.78 -14.98 21.07
C ARG A 451 -62.81 -15.75 22.00
N SER A 452 -62.45 -15.11 23.11
CA SER A 452 -62.38 -15.61 24.51
C SER A 452 -62.23 -17.13 24.76
N SER A 453 -61.17 -17.55 25.47
CA SER A 453 -61.22 -18.03 26.89
C SER A 453 -59.98 -18.85 27.32
N ASN A 454 -59.70 -18.80 28.62
CA ASN A 454 -58.72 -19.57 29.39
C ASN A 454 -58.65 -21.07 29.03
N SER A 455 -57.45 -21.67 29.08
CA SER A 455 -57.04 -22.59 30.14
C SER A 455 -55.83 -23.46 29.74
N SER A 456 -55.03 -23.74 30.75
CA SER A 456 -53.89 -24.65 30.84
C SER A 456 -54.16 -26.08 30.32
N SER A 457 -53.15 -26.72 29.72
CA SER A 457 -52.56 -28.00 30.21
C SER A 457 -51.68 -28.69 29.16
N GLY A 458 -50.57 -29.29 29.62
CA GLY A 458 -50.15 -30.63 29.17
C GLY A 458 -48.91 -30.67 28.28
N GLY A 459 -47.82 -31.22 28.82
CA GLY A 459 -46.53 -31.28 28.16
C GLY A 459 -46.46 -32.17 26.92
N SER A 460 -45.64 -31.72 25.97
CA SER A 460 -44.65 -32.54 25.26
C SER A 460 -43.48 -31.59 25.01
N SER A 461 -42.33 -31.83 25.63
CA SER A 461 -41.12 -31.04 25.35
C SER A 461 -40.63 -31.40 23.95
N SER A 462 -41.02 -30.62 22.94
CA SER A 462 -40.45 -30.74 21.60
C SER A 462 -38.96 -30.36 21.66
N VAL A 463 -38.09 -31.29 21.31
CA VAL A 463 -36.66 -31.01 21.12
C VAL A 463 -36.53 -30.28 19.79
N ALA A 464 -36.15 -29.00 19.86
CA ALA A 464 -35.99 -28.14 18.71
C ALA A 464 -34.83 -28.61 17.81
N VAL A 465 -35.02 -28.48 16.49
CA VAL A 465 -33.92 -28.58 15.53
C VAL A 465 -32.95 -27.45 15.80
N THR A 466 -31.65 -27.72 15.80
CA THR A 466 -30.58 -26.72 15.96
C THR A 466 -29.63 -26.68 14.76
N GLY A 467 -29.69 -27.66 13.87
CA GLY A 467 -28.88 -27.71 12.65
C GLY A 467 -29.28 -28.82 11.70
N ILE A 468 -28.84 -28.72 10.45
CA ILE A 468 -29.05 -29.71 9.38
C ILE A 468 -27.73 -29.88 8.62
N THR A 469 -27.26 -31.13 8.49
CA THR A 469 -26.12 -31.49 7.62
C THR A 469 -26.62 -32.23 6.40
N ILE A 470 -26.12 -31.91 5.20
CA ILE A 470 -26.55 -32.53 3.94
C ILE A 470 -25.38 -33.26 3.29
N ASN A 471 -25.57 -34.53 2.91
CA ASN A 471 -24.59 -35.35 2.20
C ASN A 471 -25.22 -36.03 0.98
N GLY A 472 -24.45 -36.14 -0.11
CA GLY A 472 -24.77 -37.03 -1.22
C GLY A 472 -24.55 -38.50 -0.84
N GLU A 473 -25.17 -39.42 -1.56
CA GLU A 473 -24.90 -40.86 -1.42
C GLU A 473 -23.41 -41.14 -1.65
N GLY A 474 -22.78 -41.85 -0.72
CA GLY A 474 -21.33 -42.08 -0.74
C GLY A 474 -20.49 -40.80 -0.54
N ASP A 475 -21.08 -39.74 0.03
CA ASP A 475 -20.49 -38.41 0.23
C ASP A 475 -20.12 -37.66 -1.06
N ALA A 476 -20.67 -38.08 -2.19
CA ALA A 476 -20.38 -37.51 -3.50
C ALA A 476 -20.82 -36.03 -3.61
N ASN A 477 -19.94 -35.21 -4.22
CA ASN A 477 -20.19 -33.79 -4.49
C ASN A 477 -20.33 -33.48 -5.99
N THR A 478 -20.31 -34.49 -6.85
CA THR A 478 -20.40 -34.35 -8.31
C THR A 478 -21.41 -35.33 -8.90
N ILE A 479 -22.08 -34.94 -9.99
CA ILE A 479 -22.97 -35.79 -10.77
C ILE A 479 -22.81 -35.53 -12.26
N VAL A 480 -22.93 -36.57 -13.09
CA VAL A 480 -22.98 -36.40 -14.55
C VAL A 480 -24.37 -35.88 -14.94
N ASN A 481 -24.44 -34.98 -15.92
CA ASN A 481 -25.68 -34.41 -16.43
C ASN A 481 -26.61 -35.53 -16.93
N GLY A 482 -27.88 -35.47 -16.51
CA GLY A 482 -28.86 -36.54 -16.74
C GLY A 482 -28.78 -37.73 -15.76
N GLN A 483 -27.82 -37.76 -14.84
CA GLN A 483 -27.76 -38.75 -13.76
C GLN A 483 -28.35 -38.22 -12.45
N ASN A 484 -28.59 -39.15 -11.52
CA ASN A 484 -29.18 -38.87 -10.22
C ASN A 484 -28.16 -39.08 -9.09
N LEU A 485 -28.25 -38.26 -8.05
CA LEU A 485 -27.57 -38.44 -6.77
C LEU A 485 -28.59 -38.32 -5.64
N GLN A 486 -28.61 -39.33 -4.77
CA GLN A 486 -29.49 -39.30 -3.61
C GLN A 486 -28.89 -38.42 -2.52
N MET A 487 -29.53 -37.30 -2.21
CA MET A 487 -29.15 -36.43 -1.09
C MET A 487 -29.83 -36.89 0.20
N SER A 488 -29.12 -36.75 1.31
CA SER A 488 -29.61 -37.08 2.66
C SER A 488 -29.40 -35.89 3.59
N ALA A 489 -30.37 -35.65 4.48
CA ALA A 489 -30.30 -34.58 5.49
C ALA A 489 -30.29 -35.21 6.89
N THR A 490 -29.24 -34.92 7.66
CA THR A 490 -29.10 -35.31 9.06
C THR A 490 -29.52 -34.15 9.95
N ILE A 491 -30.58 -34.35 10.74
CA ILE A 491 -31.12 -33.34 11.65
C ILE A 491 -30.43 -33.42 13.01
N LEU A 492 -29.97 -32.27 13.50
CA LEU A 492 -29.30 -32.12 14.78
C LEU A 492 -30.19 -31.38 15.78
N PRO A 493 -30.23 -31.81 17.05
CA PRO A 493 -29.68 -33.07 17.55
C PRO A 493 -30.48 -34.28 17.01
N THR A 494 -29.88 -35.47 17.02
CA THR A 494 -30.49 -36.69 16.43
C THR A 494 -31.82 -37.10 17.05
N ASN A 495 -32.15 -36.60 18.25
CA ASN A 495 -33.43 -36.78 18.94
C ASN A 495 -34.42 -35.60 18.76
N ALA A 496 -34.17 -34.67 17.83
CA ALA A 496 -35.10 -33.62 17.46
C ALA A 496 -36.48 -34.19 17.11
N THR A 497 -37.54 -33.52 17.58
CA THR A 497 -38.91 -34.04 17.51
C THR A 497 -39.50 -33.96 16.11
N ASP A 498 -39.13 -32.93 15.35
CA ASP A 498 -39.46 -32.82 13.92
C ASP A 498 -38.20 -33.04 13.08
N LYS A 499 -38.26 -34.03 12.19
CA LYS A 499 -37.17 -34.39 11.27
C LYS A 499 -37.55 -34.16 9.81
N THR A 500 -38.72 -33.58 9.57
CA THR A 500 -39.21 -33.39 8.22
C THR A 500 -38.51 -32.20 7.57
N VAL A 501 -38.05 -32.38 6.34
CA VAL A 501 -37.40 -31.34 5.55
C VAL A 501 -38.06 -31.21 4.19
N THR A 502 -38.04 -30.01 3.67
CA THR A 502 -38.29 -29.71 2.25
C THR A 502 -36.97 -29.46 1.56
N TRP A 503 -36.83 -30.01 0.36
CA TRP A 503 -35.67 -29.83 -0.49
C TRP A 503 -35.91 -28.72 -1.50
N SER A 504 -34.88 -27.90 -1.74
CA SER A 504 -34.82 -26.99 -2.87
C SER A 504 -33.42 -27.02 -3.48
N VAL A 505 -33.31 -26.58 -4.72
CA VAL A 505 -32.04 -26.50 -5.43
C VAL A 505 -31.97 -25.16 -6.15
N LEU A 506 -30.83 -24.48 -6.01
CA LEU A 506 -30.58 -23.17 -6.60
C LEU A 506 -29.36 -23.24 -7.54
N PRO A 507 -29.46 -22.78 -8.79
CA PRO A 507 -28.30 -22.55 -9.64
C PRO A 507 -27.28 -21.60 -8.99
N LEU A 508 -25.98 -21.93 -9.03
CA LEU A 508 -24.92 -20.99 -8.62
C LEU A 508 -24.14 -20.50 -9.84
N VAL A 509 -23.46 -21.40 -10.56
CA VAL A 509 -22.61 -21.07 -11.71
C VAL A 509 -23.01 -21.95 -12.88
N GLY A 510 -23.96 -21.49 -13.72
CA GLY A 510 -24.42 -22.18 -14.93
C GLY A 510 -25.23 -23.47 -14.73
N GLY A 511 -25.08 -24.13 -13.58
CA GLY A 511 -25.67 -25.43 -13.28
C GLY A 511 -27.18 -25.37 -13.13
N THR A 512 -27.87 -26.37 -13.68
CA THR A 512 -29.30 -26.57 -13.43
C THR A 512 -29.54 -28.00 -12.98
N ALA A 513 -30.37 -28.16 -11.95
CA ALA A 513 -30.83 -29.45 -11.50
C ALA A 513 -32.27 -29.36 -11.03
N THR A 514 -32.89 -30.52 -10.91
CA THR A 514 -34.13 -30.68 -10.18
C THR A 514 -33.86 -31.52 -8.94
N ILE A 515 -34.59 -31.25 -7.86
CA ILE A 515 -34.53 -32.10 -6.66
C ILE A 515 -35.96 -32.49 -6.27
N SER A 516 -36.16 -33.79 -6.04
CA SER A 516 -37.44 -34.33 -5.63
C SER A 516 -37.71 -34.09 -4.14
N THR A 517 -38.95 -34.32 -3.72
CA THR A 517 -39.34 -34.24 -2.31
C THR A 517 -38.64 -35.27 -1.41
N THR A 518 -38.00 -36.29 -1.99
CA THR A 518 -37.22 -37.31 -1.26
C THR A 518 -35.71 -37.02 -1.28
N GLY A 519 -35.28 -35.87 -1.81
CA GLY A 519 -33.86 -35.51 -1.89
C GLY A 519 -33.11 -36.14 -3.07
N LEU A 520 -33.79 -36.79 -4.02
CA LEU A 520 -33.14 -37.25 -5.26
C LEU A 520 -32.85 -36.04 -6.14
N LEU A 521 -31.57 -35.70 -6.30
CA LEU A 521 -31.06 -34.63 -7.15
C LEU A 521 -30.79 -35.19 -8.55
N THR A 522 -31.31 -34.54 -9.59
CA THR A 522 -31.08 -34.90 -11.00
C THR A 522 -30.44 -33.73 -11.71
N GLY A 523 -29.24 -33.93 -12.26
CA GLY A 523 -28.56 -32.92 -13.07
C GLY A 523 -29.30 -32.70 -14.39
N THR A 524 -29.59 -31.44 -14.73
CA THR A 524 -30.28 -31.06 -15.97
C THR A 524 -29.52 -30.06 -16.83
N GLY A 525 -28.36 -29.58 -16.36
CA GLY A 525 -27.44 -28.74 -17.10
C GLY A 525 -26.16 -28.49 -16.31
N VAL A 526 -25.04 -28.41 -17.03
CA VAL A 526 -23.68 -28.34 -16.49
C VAL A 526 -23.44 -27.10 -15.65
N GLY A 527 -22.71 -27.27 -14.56
CA GLY A 527 -22.31 -26.23 -13.62
C GLY A 527 -22.66 -26.60 -12.18
N THR A 528 -22.46 -25.67 -11.24
CA THR A 528 -22.66 -25.94 -9.82
C THR A 528 -24.06 -25.50 -9.36
N VAL A 529 -24.71 -26.35 -8.57
CA VAL A 529 -26.00 -26.08 -7.92
C VAL A 529 -25.87 -26.18 -6.40
N ARG A 530 -26.61 -25.36 -5.66
CA ARG A 530 -26.75 -25.43 -4.20
C ARG A 530 -28.00 -26.20 -3.84
N VAL A 531 -27.83 -27.34 -3.19
CA VAL A 531 -28.91 -28.12 -2.59
C VAL A 531 -29.18 -27.62 -1.18
N THR A 532 -30.44 -27.31 -0.88
CA THR A 532 -30.88 -26.84 0.44
C THR A 532 -31.93 -27.79 1.01
N ALA A 533 -31.77 -28.15 2.28
CA ALA A 533 -32.81 -28.82 3.06
C ALA A 533 -33.26 -27.88 4.18
N THR A 534 -34.54 -27.56 4.21
CA THR A 534 -35.16 -26.67 5.20
C THR A 534 -36.07 -27.49 6.10
N ASN A 535 -35.88 -27.44 7.43
CA ASN A 535 -36.87 -28.02 8.34
C ASN A 535 -38.17 -27.22 8.28
N VAL A 536 -39.28 -27.92 8.09
CA VAL A 536 -40.57 -27.29 7.78
C VAL A 536 -41.19 -26.53 8.95
N VAL A 537 -40.79 -26.83 10.19
CA VAL A 537 -41.32 -26.18 11.40
C VAL A 537 -40.40 -25.06 11.89
N SER A 538 -39.09 -25.31 12.01
CA SER A 538 -38.14 -24.33 12.56
C SER A 538 -37.62 -23.33 11.53
N GLY A 539 -37.69 -23.65 10.23
CA GLY A 539 -37.08 -22.84 9.17
C GLY A 539 -35.56 -22.94 9.10
N ILE A 540 -34.91 -23.74 9.95
CA ILE A 540 -33.46 -23.96 9.90
C ILE A 540 -33.09 -24.67 8.60
N VAL A 541 -31.99 -24.23 8.00
CA VAL A 541 -31.49 -24.70 6.71
C VAL A 541 -30.14 -25.39 6.84
N GLY A 542 -29.94 -26.45 6.07
CA GLY A 542 -28.62 -26.96 5.70
C GLY A 542 -28.43 -26.75 4.20
N THR A 543 -27.19 -26.59 3.75
CA THR A 543 -26.87 -26.42 2.32
C THR A 543 -25.66 -27.26 1.91
N LYS A 544 -25.63 -27.72 0.66
CA LYS A 544 -24.53 -28.47 0.05
C LYS A 544 -24.42 -28.12 -1.43
N ASP A 545 -23.23 -27.78 -1.90
CA ASP A 545 -23.00 -27.50 -3.32
C ASP A 545 -22.63 -28.80 -4.05
N VAL A 546 -23.22 -29.01 -5.23
CA VAL A 546 -23.03 -30.19 -6.08
C VAL A 546 -22.70 -29.73 -7.50
N THR A 547 -21.63 -30.25 -8.09
CA THR A 547 -21.22 -29.92 -9.46
C THR A 547 -21.77 -30.92 -10.48
N ILE A 548 -22.40 -30.41 -11.53
CA ILE A 548 -22.99 -31.19 -12.62
C ILE A 548 -22.06 -31.12 -13.83
N THR A 549 -21.60 -32.25 -14.36
CA THR A 549 -20.65 -32.31 -15.49
C THR A 549 -21.28 -33.01 -16.70
N ASP A 550 -20.99 -32.59 -17.94
CA ASP A 550 -21.47 -33.31 -19.16
C ASP A 550 -20.55 -34.48 -19.54
N GLU A 551 -19.44 -34.63 -18.83
CA GLU A 551 -18.30 -35.38 -19.29
C GLU A 551 -18.14 -36.69 -18.52
N THR A 552 -18.04 -37.79 -19.26
CA THR A 552 -17.52 -39.06 -18.75
C THR A 552 -16.10 -38.86 -18.26
N PRO A 553 -15.69 -39.51 -17.15
CA PRO A 553 -14.30 -39.49 -16.70
C PRO A 553 -13.35 -39.78 -17.86
N THR A 554 -12.21 -39.09 -17.89
CA THR A 554 -11.18 -39.36 -18.88
C THR A 554 -10.81 -40.84 -18.81
N GLY A 555 -10.60 -41.47 -19.97
CA GLY A 555 -10.36 -42.92 -20.04
C GLY A 555 -9.22 -43.36 -19.11
N ALA A 556 -9.45 -44.44 -18.35
CA ALA A 556 -8.48 -44.97 -17.39
C ALA A 556 -7.11 -45.28 -18.04
N GLU A 557 -7.10 -45.59 -19.34
CA GLU A 557 -5.90 -45.86 -20.14
C GLU A 557 -4.92 -44.69 -20.23
N TYR A 558 -5.38 -43.46 -19.96
CA TYR A 558 -4.53 -42.26 -19.99
C TYR A 558 -3.85 -41.98 -18.65
N PHE A 559 -4.15 -42.75 -17.60
CA PHE A 559 -3.56 -42.58 -16.28
C PHE A 559 -2.60 -43.73 -15.97
N GLN A 560 -1.32 -43.41 -15.78
CA GLN A 560 -0.39 -44.35 -15.18
C GLN A 560 -0.67 -44.42 -13.68
N PHE A 561 -1.27 -45.51 -13.23
CA PHE A 561 -1.80 -45.67 -11.88
C PHE A 561 -1.07 -46.76 -11.08
N ASP A 562 -0.66 -46.44 -9.85
CA ASP A 562 -0.15 -47.40 -8.87
C ASP A 562 -1.29 -47.88 -7.96
N ALA A 563 -1.82 -49.06 -8.28
CA ALA A 563 -2.91 -49.68 -7.53
C ALA A 563 -2.54 -50.08 -6.10
N SER A 564 -1.25 -50.16 -5.74
CA SER A 564 -0.84 -50.49 -4.37
C SER A 564 -0.98 -49.32 -3.39
N THR A 565 -0.97 -48.10 -3.93
CA THR A 565 -1.05 -46.86 -3.17
C THR A 565 -2.25 -46.01 -3.55
N GLY A 566 -2.98 -46.32 -4.63
CA GLY A 566 -4.06 -45.46 -5.12
C GLY A 566 -3.53 -44.19 -5.79
N THR A 567 -2.30 -44.19 -6.31
CA THR A 567 -1.62 -42.97 -6.81
C THR A 567 -1.63 -42.88 -8.33
N ILE A 568 -2.04 -41.73 -8.88
CA ILE A 568 -1.74 -41.40 -10.28
C ILE A 568 -0.29 -40.92 -10.35
N ILE A 569 0.57 -41.71 -11.00
CA ILE A 569 1.98 -41.38 -11.22
C ILE A 569 2.15 -40.40 -12.38
N ARG A 570 1.30 -40.52 -13.41
CA ARG A 570 1.45 -39.74 -14.64
C ARG A 570 0.16 -39.72 -15.46
N TYR A 571 -0.12 -38.59 -16.09
CA TYR A 571 -1.17 -38.44 -17.08
C TYR A 571 -0.61 -38.40 -18.51
N ASN A 572 -1.25 -39.11 -19.43
CA ASN A 572 -0.98 -39.05 -20.87
C ASN A 572 -1.92 -38.03 -21.52
N ILE A 573 -1.34 -36.98 -22.11
CA ILE A 573 -2.08 -35.88 -22.74
C ILE A 573 -2.93 -36.30 -23.95
N GLU A 574 -2.70 -37.50 -24.51
CA GLU A 574 -3.60 -38.07 -25.53
C GLU A 574 -5.05 -38.23 -25.03
N GLY A 575 -5.26 -38.23 -23.71
CA GLY A 575 -6.58 -38.18 -23.08
C GLY A 575 -7.30 -36.83 -23.17
N GLY A 576 -6.63 -35.80 -23.71
CA GLY A 576 -7.16 -34.43 -23.82
C GLY A 576 -6.57 -33.46 -22.78
N THR A 577 -6.82 -32.16 -22.98
CA THR A 577 -6.36 -31.08 -22.09
C THR A 577 -7.38 -30.73 -21.00
N ASP A 578 -8.64 -31.13 -21.16
CA ASP A 578 -9.68 -31.04 -20.15
C ASP A 578 -9.81 -32.40 -19.48
N VAL A 579 -9.38 -32.49 -18.22
CA VAL A 579 -9.17 -33.77 -17.54
C VAL A 579 -10.19 -33.98 -16.44
N ILE A 580 -10.86 -35.12 -16.46
CA ILE A 580 -11.68 -35.58 -15.34
C ILE A 580 -11.03 -36.81 -14.75
N ILE A 581 -10.45 -36.64 -13.57
CA ILE A 581 -9.80 -37.74 -12.86
C ILE A 581 -10.90 -38.70 -12.36
N PRO A 582 -10.86 -39.98 -12.74
CA PRO A 582 -11.83 -40.95 -12.26
C PRO A 582 -11.65 -41.18 -10.75
N SER A 583 -12.75 -41.39 -10.01
CA SER A 583 -12.69 -41.71 -8.58
C SER A 583 -12.10 -43.08 -8.29
N GLU A 584 -12.12 -43.98 -9.28
CA GLU A 584 -11.52 -45.31 -9.22
C GLU A 584 -10.93 -45.71 -10.58
N ILE A 585 -9.84 -46.48 -10.55
CA ILE A 585 -9.23 -47.13 -11.72
C ILE A 585 -9.14 -48.62 -11.41
N ASP A 586 -9.71 -49.46 -12.28
CA ASP A 586 -9.79 -50.92 -12.09
C ASP A 586 -10.41 -51.36 -10.74
N GLY A 587 -11.35 -50.56 -10.22
CA GLY A 587 -12.04 -50.81 -8.94
C GLY A 587 -11.22 -50.46 -7.69
N ILE A 588 -10.11 -49.75 -7.85
CA ILE A 588 -9.29 -49.19 -6.75
C ILE A 588 -9.46 -47.68 -6.74
N ALA A 589 -9.71 -47.11 -5.56
CA ALA A 589 -9.89 -45.67 -5.39
C ALA A 589 -8.63 -44.89 -5.79
N VAL A 590 -8.82 -43.74 -6.45
CA VAL A 590 -7.76 -42.79 -6.73
C VAL A 590 -7.63 -41.85 -5.53
N GLU A 591 -6.59 -42.06 -4.72
CA GLU A 591 -6.35 -41.37 -3.44
C GLU A 591 -5.26 -40.29 -3.54
N HIS A 592 -4.28 -40.44 -4.43
CA HIS A 592 -3.14 -39.52 -4.49
C HIS A 592 -2.82 -39.05 -5.91
N ILE A 593 -2.48 -37.77 -6.03
CA ILE A 593 -1.80 -37.25 -7.23
C ILE A 593 -0.30 -37.28 -6.94
N GLY A 594 0.45 -38.07 -7.71
CA GLY A 594 1.88 -38.26 -7.53
C GLY A 594 2.73 -37.04 -7.94
N GLU A 595 4.03 -37.13 -7.66
CA GLU A 595 4.98 -36.11 -8.09
C GLU A 595 4.98 -35.97 -9.62
N ASP A 596 4.91 -34.72 -10.10
CA ASP A 596 4.89 -34.36 -11.52
C ASP A 596 3.75 -35.03 -12.35
N ALA A 597 2.73 -35.60 -11.70
CA ALA A 597 1.74 -36.45 -12.35
C ALA A 597 1.04 -35.77 -13.54
N PHE A 598 0.76 -34.47 -13.43
CA PHE A 598 0.17 -33.65 -14.49
C PHE A 598 1.09 -32.49 -14.89
N ASN A 599 2.42 -32.57 -14.70
CA ASN A 599 3.31 -31.44 -15.00
C ASN A 599 3.37 -31.12 -16.51
N GLY A 600 2.89 -29.93 -16.89
CA GLY A 600 2.75 -29.49 -18.29
C GLY A 600 4.05 -29.00 -18.95
N SER A 601 5.13 -28.80 -18.19
CA SER A 601 6.45 -28.40 -18.74
C SER A 601 7.20 -29.53 -19.45
N GLY A 602 6.71 -30.78 -19.33
CA GLY A 602 7.35 -31.96 -19.86
C GLY A 602 8.60 -32.35 -19.05
N GLY A 603 8.40 -33.04 -17.92
CA GLY A 603 9.47 -33.82 -17.29
C GLY A 603 10.05 -34.85 -18.27
N LYS A 604 11.28 -35.35 -18.03
CA LYS A 604 12.00 -36.28 -18.93
C LYS A 604 11.08 -37.39 -19.48
N GLY A 605 10.59 -37.20 -20.71
CA GLY A 605 9.73 -38.13 -21.43
C GLY A 605 8.27 -37.70 -21.68
N SER A 606 7.81 -36.49 -21.36
CA SER A 606 6.43 -36.03 -21.69
C SER A 606 6.39 -35.14 -22.92
N SER A 607 5.37 -35.31 -23.77
CA SER A 607 4.98 -34.35 -24.81
C SER A 607 4.48 -33.06 -24.14
N GLY A 608 5.27 -31.99 -24.20
CA GLY A 608 5.00 -30.70 -23.57
C GLY A 608 3.77 -29.98 -24.10
N THR A 609 2.57 -30.40 -23.70
CA THR A 609 1.32 -29.67 -23.92
C THR A 609 0.56 -29.61 -22.59
N PRO A 610 0.35 -28.42 -22.02
CA PRO A 610 -0.28 -28.23 -20.71
C PRO A 610 -1.78 -28.54 -20.73
N ILE A 611 -2.32 -29.04 -19.61
CA ILE A 611 -3.76 -29.19 -19.42
C ILE A 611 -4.43 -27.82 -19.18
N THR A 612 -5.70 -27.68 -19.58
CA THR A 612 -6.50 -26.45 -19.53
C THR A 612 -7.53 -26.46 -18.41
N SER A 613 -8.03 -27.63 -18.02
CA SER A 613 -8.91 -27.80 -16.87
C SER A 613 -8.72 -29.17 -16.21
N VAL A 614 -9.04 -29.26 -14.92
CA VAL A 614 -9.05 -30.53 -14.19
C VAL A 614 -10.19 -30.58 -13.19
N ILE A 615 -10.88 -31.72 -13.15
CA ILE A 615 -11.82 -32.09 -12.08
C ILE A 615 -11.17 -33.17 -11.23
N ILE A 616 -11.00 -32.89 -9.94
CA ILE A 616 -10.42 -33.80 -8.95
C ILE A 616 -11.58 -34.44 -8.15
N PRO A 617 -11.69 -35.78 -8.07
CA PRO A 617 -12.76 -36.44 -7.34
C PRO A 617 -12.52 -36.39 -5.82
N ASP A 618 -13.60 -36.53 -5.04
CA ASP A 618 -13.56 -36.55 -3.58
C ASP A 618 -12.75 -37.73 -2.99
N SER A 619 -12.40 -38.74 -3.79
CA SER A 619 -11.52 -39.82 -3.37
C SER A 619 -10.07 -39.36 -3.14
N VAL A 620 -9.64 -38.26 -3.76
CA VAL A 620 -8.26 -37.76 -3.67
C VAL A 620 -8.01 -37.08 -2.33
N ILE A 621 -7.01 -37.55 -1.59
CA ILE A 621 -6.64 -37.06 -0.25
C ILE A 621 -5.33 -36.27 -0.23
N SER A 622 -4.50 -36.32 -1.28
CA SER A 622 -3.29 -35.49 -1.36
C SER A 622 -2.84 -35.18 -2.78
N ILE A 623 -2.21 -34.02 -2.94
CA ILE A 623 -1.52 -33.60 -4.17
C ILE A 623 -0.02 -33.51 -3.90
N GLY A 624 0.78 -34.25 -4.66
CA GLY A 624 2.23 -34.32 -4.53
C GLY A 624 2.97 -33.12 -5.12
N ARG A 625 4.29 -33.12 -4.94
CA ARG A 625 5.20 -32.10 -5.46
C ARG A 625 5.00 -31.90 -6.97
N SER A 626 4.85 -30.66 -7.42
CA SER A 626 4.63 -30.32 -8.83
C SER A 626 3.44 -31.04 -9.50
N GLY A 627 2.49 -31.57 -8.72
CA GLY A 627 1.44 -32.46 -9.21
C GLY A 627 0.63 -31.89 -10.38
N PHE A 628 0.41 -30.58 -10.40
CA PHE A 628 -0.26 -29.83 -11.47
C PHE A 628 0.57 -28.64 -12.00
N ALA A 629 1.90 -28.69 -11.86
CA ALA A 629 2.79 -27.60 -12.24
C ALA A 629 2.82 -27.33 -13.77
N SER A 630 3.07 -26.08 -14.15
CA SER A 630 3.30 -25.61 -15.51
C SER A 630 2.17 -25.92 -16.49
N ASN A 631 0.91 -25.71 -16.06
CA ASN A 631 -0.29 -25.91 -16.88
C ASN A 631 -0.99 -24.58 -17.23
N GLN A 632 -2.17 -24.67 -17.86
CA GLN A 632 -3.03 -23.52 -18.20
C GLN A 632 -4.30 -23.47 -17.35
N LEU A 633 -4.23 -23.94 -16.10
CA LEU A 633 -5.36 -23.94 -15.18
C LEU A 633 -5.68 -22.49 -14.75
N ILE A 634 -6.85 -21.99 -15.17
CA ILE A 634 -7.35 -20.65 -14.78
C ILE A 634 -8.09 -20.70 -13.44
N SER A 635 -8.70 -21.85 -13.15
CA SER A 635 -9.41 -22.15 -11.91
C SER A 635 -9.23 -23.62 -11.57
N ILE A 636 -9.20 -23.95 -10.29
CA ILE A 636 -9.18 -25.32 -9.81
C ILE A 636 -9.99 -25.42 -8.52
N ILE A 637 -10.73 -26.51 -8.37
CA ILE A 637 -11.47 -26.83 -7.14
C ILE A 637 -10.71 -27.94 -6.42
N ILE A 638 -10.30 -27.67 -5.19
CA ILE A 638 -9.68 -28.66 -4.31
C ILE A 638 -10.79 -29.34 -3.50
N PRO A 639 -10.97 -30.67 -3.61
CA PRO A 639 -11.96 -31.39 -2.83
C PRO A 639 -11.71 -31.28 -1.33
N GLY A 640 -12.79 -31.32 -0.53
CA GLY A 640 -12.73 -31.26 0.94
C GLY A 640 -12.15 -32.52 1.60
N SER A 641 -11.63 -33.47 0.81
CA SER A 641 -10.88 -34.64 1.26
C SER A 641 -9.36 -34.44 1.17
N VAL A 642 -8.90 -33.44 0.41
CA VAL A 642 -7.46 -33.16 0.25
C VAL A 642 -6.92 -32.54 1.53
N THR A 643 -5.89 -33.17 2.09
CA THR A 643 -5.24 -32.72 3.34
C THR A 643 -3.88 -32.07 3.10
N ASN A 644 -3.23 -32.35 1.97
CA ASN A 644 -1.88 -31.89 1.69
C ASN A 644 -1.71 -31.41 0.24
N LEU A 645 -1.10 -30.24 0.08
CA LEU A 645 -0.60 -29.71 -1.19
C LEU A 645 0.94 -29.70 -1.14
N GLY A 646 1.60 -30.52 -1.95
CA GLY A 646 3.07 -30.62 -1.98
C GLY A 646 3.74 -29.42 -2.66
N ASP A 647 5.06 -29.29 -2.48
CA ASP A 647 5.84 -28.16 -3.01
C ASP A 647 5.61 -27.96 -4.52
N TYR A 648 5.53 -26.70 -4.97
CA TYR A 648 5.30 -26.37 -6.37
C TYR A 648 4.04 -26.98 -7.01
N ALA A 649 3.07 -27.51 -6.23
CA ALA A 649 1.93 -28.26 -6.77
C ALA A 649 1.17 -27.55 -7.90
N PHE A 650 1.06 -26.22 -7.85
CA PHE A 650 0.41 -25.40 -8.87
C PHE A 650 1.34 -24.39 -9.55
N PHE A 651 2.67 -24.52 -9.38
CA PHE A 651 3.68 -23.64 -9.96
C PHE A 651 3.39 -23.32 -11.43
N ARG A 652 3.51 -22.05 -11.86
CA ARG A 652 3.28 -21.60 -13.25
C ARG A 652 1.93 -22.01 -13.84
N ASN A 653 0.84 -21.69 -13.14
CA ASN A 653 -0.51 -21.74 -13.69
C ASN A 653 -1.16 -20.34 -13.70
N PRO A 654 -1.99 -20.00 -14.69
CA PRO A 654 -2.73 -18.73 -14.72
C PRO A 654 -3.96 -18.73 -13.78
N ILE A 655 -3.84 -19.33 -12.58
CA ILE A 655 -4.93 -19.41 -11.61
C ILE A 655 -5.28 -18.00 -11.16
N THR A 656 -6.56 -17.64 -11.20
CA THR A 656 -7.03 -16.29 -10.84
C THR A 656 -7.46 -16.15 -9.37
N GLU A 657 -8.00 -17.22 -8.81
CA GLU A 657 -8.41 -17.34 -7.41
C GLU A 657 -8.15 -18.76 -6.93
N PHE A 658 -7.75 -18.90 -5.66
CA PHE A 658 -7.56 -20.21 -5.04
C PHE A 658 -8.27 -20.30 -3.70
N ASN A 659 -9.17 -21.28 -3.56
CA ASN A 659 -9.89 -21.57 -2.31
C ASN A 659 -9.25 -22.75 -1.56
N ILE A 660 -8.87 -22.51 -0.32
CA ILE A 660 -8.30 -23.52 0.58
C ILE A 660 -9.46 -24.16 1.38
N PRO A 661 -9.78 -25.44 1.18
CA PRO A 661 -10.88 -26.09 1.89
C PRO A 661 -10.54 -26.36 3.36
N HIS A 662 -11.56 -26.68 4.18
CA HIS A 662 -11.40 -26.94 5.61
C HIS A 662 -10.43 -28.08 5.95
N SER A 663 -10.21 -29.00 5.01
CA SER A 663 -9.40 -30.21 5.19
C SER A 663 -7.90 -30.03 4.97
N VAL A 664 -7.47 -28.96 4.29
CA VAL A 664 -6.05 -28.77 3.98
C VAL A 664 -5.29 -28.42 5.26
N ASP A 665 -4.42 -29.34 5.66
CA ASP A 665 -3.55 -29.25 6.84
C ASP A 665 -2.17 -28.68 6.50
N THR A 666 -1.70 -28.87 5.27
CA THR A 666 -0.36 -28.45 4.87
C THR A 666 -0.33 -27.95 3.43
N ILE A 667 0.28 -26.77 3.26
CA ILE A 667 0.66 -26.16 1.99
C ILE A 667 2.18 -26.17 1.95
N GLY A 668 2.75 -26.87 0.99
CA GLY A 668 4.19 -26.97 0.77
C GLY A 668 4.81 -25.67 0.27
N GLU A 669 6.12 -25.67 0.10
CA GLU A 669 6.87 -24.50 -0.35
C GLU A 669 6.52 -24.18 -1.80
N ASN A 670 6.35 -22.89 -2.12
CA ASN A 670 6.22 -22.42 -3.50
C ASN A 670 5.08 -23.06 -4.31
N VAL A 671 4.03 -23.55 -3.64
CA VAL A 671 2.83 -24.15 -4.26
C VAL A 671 2.26 -23.28 -5.37
N PHE A 672 2.24 -21.95 -5.18
CA PHE A 672 1.67 -20.97 -6.12
C PHE A 672 2.74 -20.16 -6.88
N TYR A 673 4.00 -20.57 -6.82
CA TYR A 673 5.09 -19.77 -7.40
C TYR A 673 4.88 -19.56 -8.91
N GLU A 674 5.10 -18.34 -9.38
CA GLU A 674 4.80 -17.89 -10.76
C GLU A 674 3.33 -18.09 -11.21
N CYS A 675 2.36 -18.18 -10.30
CA CYS A 675 0.94 -18.05 -10.64
C CYS A 675 0.56 -16.57 -10.86
N SER A 676 1.04 -15.98 -11.95
CA SER A 676 1.04 -14.53 -12.19
C SER A 676 -0.34 -13.87 -12.24
N GLU A 677 -1.40 -14.64 -12.46
CA GLU A 677 -2.79 -14.16 -12.52
C GLU A 677 -3.53 -14.26 -11.18
N LEU A 678 -2.89 -14.81 -10.14
CA LEU A 678 -3.54 -15.06 -8.85
C LEU A 678 -3.84 -13.73 -8.15
N ALA A 679 -5.12 -13.39 -8.05
CA ALA A 679 -5.61 -12.11 -7.53
C ALA A 679 -6.10 -12.20 -6.09
N LYS A 680 -6.51 -13.39 -5.62
CA LYS A 680 -6.96 -13.60 -4.25
C LYS A 680 -6.90 -15.07 -3.80
N PHE A 681 -6.68 -15.23 -2.50
CA PHE A 681 -6.97 -16.45 -1.77
C PHE A 681 -8.33 -16.36 -1.06
N THR A 682 -9.00 -17.49 -0.91
CA THR A 682 -10.10 -17.66 0.05
C THR A 682 -9.81 -18.89 0.89
N VAL A 683 -10.27 -18.88 2.14
CA VAL A 683 -10.06 -19.99 3.08
C VAL A 683 -11.41 -20.32 3.71
N ASP A 684 -11.75 -21.61 3.73
CA ASP A 684 -12.93 -22.10 4.45
C ASP A 684 -12.83 -21.70 5.94
N SER A 685 -13.89 -21.11 6.47
CA SER A 685 -13.96 -20.68 7.88
C SER A 685 -13.60 -21.79 8.89
N ASN A 686 -13.82 -23.06 8.53
CA ASN A 686 -13.53 -24.22 9.37
C ASN A 686 -12.11 -24.78 9.17
N ASN A 687 -11.28 -24.20 8.30
CA ASN A 687 -9.88 -24.59 8.18
C ASN A 687 -9.14 -24.28 9.50
N ASN A 688 -8.35 -25.23 10.00
CA ASN A 688 -7.67 -25.13 11.29
C ASN A 688 -6.27 -24.52 11.23
N ASN A 689 -5.69 -24.34 10.04
CA ASN A 689 -4.27 -24.01 9.84
C ASN A 689 -4.05 -22.68 9.10
N TYR A 690 -5.03 -22.23 8.32
CA TYR A 690 -4.93 -21.04 7.47
C TYR A 690 -6.10 -20.09 7.67
N ALA A 691 -5.86 -18.83 7.31
CA ALA A 691 -6.85 -17.77 7.25
C ALA A 691 -6.61 -16.90 6.00
N SER A 692 -7.62 -16.12 5.61
CA SER A 692 -7.48 -15.13 4.54
C SER A 692 -8.06 -13.80 4.97
N ILE A 693 -7.25 -12.74 4.87
CA ILE A 693 -7.64 -11.36 5.15
C ILE A 693 -7.47 -10.58 3.85
N ASP A 694 -8.55 -9.95 3.37
CA ASP A 694 -8.56 -9.17 2.11
C ASP A 694 -7.99 -9.90 0.88
N GLY A 695 -8.15 -11.22 0.84
CA GLY A 695 -7.68 -12.08 -0.24
C GLY A 695 -6.19 -12.44 -0.16
N VAL A 696 -5.52 -12.17 0.95
CA VAL A 696 -4.11 -12.53 1.23
C VAL A 696 -4.08 -13.71 2.20
N LEU A 697 -3.13 -14.64 2.01
CA LEU A 697 -3.04 -15.88 2.79
C LEU A 697 -2.22 -15.69 4.07
N PHE A 698 -2.77 -16.15 5.20
CA PHE A 698 -2.17 -16.08 6.53
C PHE A 698 -2.18 -17.44 7.25
N SER A 699 -1.36 -17.56 8.30
CA SER A 699 -1.53 -18.58 9.34
C SER A 699 -2.91 -18.45 10.00
N LYS A 700 -3.42 -19.52 10.63
CA LYS A 700 -4.75 -19.50 11.28
C LYS A 700 -4.89 -18.42 12.36
N ASP A 701 -3.83 -18.21 13.12
CA ASP A 701 -3.78 -17.18 14.16
C ASP A 701 -3.50 -15.78 13.61
N GLU A 702 -3.37 -15.66 12.28
CA GLU A 702 -3.14 -14.42 11.54
C GLU A 702 -1.86 -13.67 11.93
N THR A 703 -0.94 -14.33 12.63
CA THR A 703 0.35 -13.74 13.05
C THR A 703 1.39 -13.75 11.93
N THR A 704 1.23 -14.60 10.92
CA THR A 704 2.19 -14.74 9.82
C THR A 704 1.50 -14.53 8.48
N LEU A 705 1.98 -13.57 7.69
CA LEU A 705 1.61 -13.42 6.28
C LEU A 705 2.39 -14.46 5.48
N LEU A 706 1.67 -15.38 4.83
CA LEU A 706 2.26 -16.50 4.11
C LEU A 706 2.47 -16.19 2.63
N GLN A 707 1.46 -15.64 1.95
CA GLN A 707 1.54 -15.34 0.51
C GLN A 707 0.61 -14.21 0.11
N TYR A 708 1.17 -13.22 -0.56
CA TYR A 708 0.44 -12.18 -1.28
C TYR A 708 0.14 -12.62 -2.73
N PRO A 709 -1.08 -12.40 -3.25
CA PRO A 709 -1.42 -12.77 -4.63
C PRO A 709 -0.69 -11.89 -5.67
N TYR A 710 0.00 -12.52 -6.61
CA TYR A 710 0.81 -11.86 -7.66
C TYR A 710 0.06 -10.81 -8.49
N ALA A 711 -1.22 -11.04 -8.79
CA ALA A 711 -2.03 -10.16 -9.63
C ALA A 711 -2.79 -9.09 -8.84
N LYS A 712 -2.76 -9.12 -7.50
CA LYS A 712 -3.43 -8.13 -6.66
C LYS A 712 -2.72 -6.77 -6.81
N THR A 713 -3.48 -5.76 -7.21
CA THR A 713 -2.98 -4.42 -7.58
C THR A 713 -3.12 -3.41 -6.47
N GLY A 714 -2.28 -2.38 -6.48
CA GLY A 714 -2.44 -1.17 -5.65
C GLY A 714 -1.66 -1.24 -4.35
N SER A 715 -2.14 -0.53 -3.33
CA SER A 715 -1.54 -0.50 -1.99
C SER A 715 -2.08 -1.63 -1.11
N TYR A 716 -1.28 -2.04 -0.12
CA TYR A 716 -1.70 -2.99 0.89
C TYR A 716 -1.23 -2.59 2.29
N SER A 717 -2.11 -2.72 3.29
CA SER A 717 -1.75 -2.54 4.69
C SER A 717 -1.78 -3.89 5.38
N ILE A 718 -0.64 -4.32 5.91
CA ILE A 718 -0.56 -5.55 6.70
C ILE A 718 -1.27 -5.30 8.05
N PRO A 719 -2.16 -6.20 8.53
CA PRO A 719 -2.86 -6.03 9.80
C PRO A 719 -1.94 -5.89 11.02
N ASP A 720 -2.31 -5.04 11.98
CA ASP A 720 -1.46 -4.63 13.11
C ASP A 720 -1.08 -5.75 14.09
N HIS A 721 -1.70 -6.93 14.00
CA HIS A 721 -1.35 -8.10 14.82
C HIS A 721 -0.35 -9.05 14.16
N VAL A 722 0.00 -8.84 12.89
CA VAL A 722 0.95 -9.67 12.15
C VAL A 722 2.37 -9.44 12.69
N SER A 723 3.03 -10.51 13.13
CA SER A 723 4.41 -10.45 13.63
C SER A 723 5.46 -10.88 12.61
N ASP A 724 5.07 -11.59 11.56
CA ASP A 724 6.01 -12.23 10.64
C ASP A 724 5.54 -12.13 9.19
N ILE A 725 6.46 -11.78 8.29
CA ILE A 725 6.28 -11.88 6.84
C ILE A 725 7.16 -13.04 6.36
N SER A 726 6.55 -14.04 5.74
CA SER A 726 7.25 -15.25 5.31
C SER A 726 8.27 -14.99 4.20
N GLU A 727 9.18 -15.94 4.02
CA GLU A 727 10.06 -16.00 2.85
C GLU A 727 9.23 -15.92 1.56
N GLU A 728 9.69 -15.10 0.61
CA GLU A 728 9.06 -14.92 -0.71
C GLU A 728 7.58 -14.49 -0.69
N ALA A 729 7.05 -14.02 0.45
CA ALA A 729 5.62 -13.74 0.61
C ALA A 729 5.05 -12.73 -0.41
N PHE A 730 5.85 -11.76 -0.86
CA PHE A 730 5.52 -10.80 -1.93
C PHE A 730 6.47 -10.94 -3.13
N TRP A 731 7.12 -12.10 -3.30
CA TRP A 731 7.99 -12.36 -4.44
C TRP A 731 7.24 -12.06 -5.74
N ASN A 732 7.86 -11.29 -6.63
CA ASN A 732 7.35 -10.93 -7.96
C ASN A 732 5.93 -10.31 -7.94
N CYS A 733 5.53 -9.65 -6.85
CA CYS A 733 4.29 -8.86 -6.77
C CYS A 733 4.46 -7.54 -7.54
N ARG A 734 4.55 -7.65 -8.87
CA ARG A 734 4.91 -6.55 -9.78
C ARG A 734 3.89 -5.43 -9.85
N LYS A 735 2.67 -5.63 -9.33
CA LYS A 735 1.56 -4.65 -9.33
C LYS A 735 1.30 -4.02 -7.96
N LEU A 736 2.12 -4.36 -6.96
CA LEU A 736 2.10 -3.75 -5.63
C LEU A 736 2.78 -2.38 -5.74
N THR A 737 2.05 -1.31 -5.48
CA THR A 737 2.56 0.06 -5.62
C THR A 737 3.05 0.65 -4.30
N ASP A 738 2.47 0.19 -3.19
CA ASP A 738 2.74 0.69 -1.84
C ASP A 738 2.41 -0.38 -0.79
N ILE A 739 3.13 -0.37 0.33
CA ILE A 739 2.87 -1.28 1.44
C ILE A 739 3.10 -0.61 2.80
N ALA A 740 2.10 -0.73 3.68
CA ALA A 740 2.22 -0.36 5.08
C ALA A 740 2.54 -1.61 5.92
N ILE A 741 3.68 -1.59 6.60
CA ILE A 741 4.15 -2.66 7.49
C ILE A 741 4.00 -2.15 8.94
N PRO A 742 3.19 -2.80 9.79
CA PRO A 742 2.94 -2.34 11.16
C PRO A 742 4.11 -2.67 12.10
N ASP A 743 4.19 -1.93 13.21
CA ASP A 743 5.25 -2.07 14.22
C ASP A 743 5.34 -3.45 14.88
N SER A 744 4.26 -4.22 14.81
CA SER A 744 4.20 -5.60 15.30
C SER A 744 5.07 -6.57 14.51
N VAL A 745 5.40 -6.28 13.25
CA VAL A 745 6.23 -7.13 12.38
C VAL A 745 7.67 -7.13 12.86
N LYS A 746 8.15 -8.28 13.32
CA LYS A 746 9.50 -8.50 13.85
C LYS A 746 10.44 -9.12 12.83
N ASN A 747 9.91 -9.91 11.90
CA ASN A 747 10.70 -10.66 10.94
C ASN A 747 10.16 -10.47 9.52
N ILE A 748 11.08 -10.21 8.60
CA ILE A 748 10.83 -10.18 7.15
C ILE A 748 11.70 -11.27 6.53
N GLY A 749 11.06 -12.27 5.94
CA GLY A 749 11.73 -13.43 5.35
C GLY A 749 12.63 -13.07 4.16
N THR A 750 13.54 -13.99 3.84
CA THR A 750 14.40 -13.90 2.65
C THR A 750 13.56 -13.64 1.41
N GLY A 751 14.00 -12.72 0.55
CA GLY A 751 13.33 -12.45 -0.72
C GLY A 751 11.87 -11.97 -0.60
N ALA A 752 11.41 -11.56 0.59
CA ALA A 752 10.00 -11.26 0.83
C ALA A 752 9.40 -10.28 -0.18
N PHE A 753 10.15 -9.26 -0.63
CA PHE A 753 9.70 -8.27 -1.62
C PHE A 753 10.48 -8.35 -2.94
N TYR A 754 11.14 -9.48 -3.23
CA TYR A 754 11.95 -9.63 -4.42
C TYR A 754 11.14 -9.30 -5.69
N SER A 755 11.64 -8.43 -6.56
CA SER A 755 11.00 -8.03 -7.82
C SER A 755 9.60 -7.39 -7.69
N CYS A 756 9.34 -6.66 -6.59
CA CYS A 756 8.22 -5.72 -6.50
C CYS A 756 8.50 -4.45 -7.32
N ILE A 757 8.44 -4.56 -8.65
CA ILE A 757 8.94 -3.51 -9.56
C ILE A 757 8.14 -2.19 -9.57
N GLU A 758 6.90 -2.18 -9.11
CA GLU A 758 6.05 -0.98 -9.01
C GLU A 758 6.07 -0.36 -7.60
N LEU A 759 6.70 -1.01 -6.62
CA LEU A 759 6.85 -0.47 -5.27
C LEU A 759 7.84 0.69 -5.30
N THR A 760 7.39 1.88 -4.91
CA THR A 760 8.19 3.11 -5.05
C THR A 760 8.91 3.53 -3.78
N ASN A 761 8.29 3.35 -2.63
CA ASN A 761 8.86 3.69 -1.32
C ASN A 761 8.47 2.63 -0.31
N ILE A 762 9.28 2.47 0.74
CA ILE A 762 8.95 1.61 1.86
C ILE A 762 9.56 2.14 3.15
N THR A 763 8.77 2.05 4.23
CA THR A 763 9.21 2.33 5.61
C THR A 763 9.20 1.03 6.38
N LEU A 764 10.31 0.69 7.04
CA LEU A 764 10.39 -0.50 7.88
C LEU A 764 10.17 -0.14 9.35
N PRO A 765 9.44 -0.97 10.11
CA PRO A 765 9.11 -0.66 11.49
C PRO A 765 10.31 -0.77 12.43
N ASP A 766 10.27 -0.03 13.55
CA ASP A 766 11.37 0.07 14.53
C ASP A 766 11.76 -1.28 15.18
N SER A 767 10.89 -2.27 15.11
CA SER A 767 11.12 -3.63 15.59
C SER A 767 12.10 -4.45 14.73
N ILE A 768 12.41 -4.03 13.50
CA ILE A 768 13.33 -4.74 12.59
C ILE A 768 14.78 -4.50 12.99
N THR A 769 15.50 -5.56 13.34
CA THR A 769 16.92 -5.46 13.74
C THR A 769 17.91 -5.80 12.62
N SER A 770 17.44 -6.37 11.52
CA SER A 770 18.27 -6.79 10.38
C SER A 770 17.47 -6.90 9.10
N ILE A 771 18.10 -6.56 7.96
CA ILE A 771 17.53 -6.81 6.64
C ILE A 771 18.08 -8.15 6.11
N GLY A 772 17.18 -9.10 5.85
CA GLY A 772 17.54 -10.43 5.35
C GLY A 772 18.09 -10.43 3.92
N ALA A 773 18.52 -11.59 3.43
CA ALA A 773 19.02 -11.71 2.07
C ALA A 773 17.93 -11.43 1.02
N SER A 774 18.30 -10.69 -0.02
CA SER A 774 17.49 -10.42 -1.22
C SER A 774 16.11 -9.80 -0.97
N VAL A 775 15.83 -9.26 0.22
CA VAL A 775 14.49 -8.81 0.62
C VAL A 775 13.87 -7.86 -0.41
N PHE A 776 14.62 -6.87 -0.91
CA PHE A 776 14.17 -5.89 -1.92
C PHE A 776 14.92 -6.03 -3.25
N SER A 777 15.55 -7.18 -3.51
CA SER A 777 16.31 -7.35 -4.75
C SER A 777 15.41 -7.21 -5.98
N SER A 778 15.88 -6.52 -7.01
CA SER A 778 15.17 -6.21 -8.24
C SER A 778 13.88 -5.41 -8.06
N CYS A 779 13.69 -4.70 -6.95
CA CYS A 779 12.66 -3.68 -6.78
C CYS A 779 13.01 -2.43 -7.60
N THR A 780 12.93 -2.52 -8.92
CA THR A 780 13.40 -1.48 -9.83
C THR A 780 12.62 -0.16 -9.72
N GLY A 781 11.42 -0.17 -9.14
CA GLY A 781 10.61 1.04 -8.89
C GLY A 781 11.03 1.81 -7.64
N LEU A 782 11.80 1.20 -6.74
CA LEU A 782 12.10 1.74 -5.42
C LEU A 782 13.02 2.95 -5.53
N THR A 783 12.58 4.10 -5.02
CA THR A 783 13.32 5.38 -5.05
C THR A 783 13.92 5.77 -3.71
N GLU A 784 13.25 5.39 -2.61
CA GLU A 784 13.64 5.65 -1.22
C GLU A 784 13.28 4.46 -0.32
N VAL A 785 14.15 4.20 0.66
CA VAL A 785 13.93 3.22 1.74
C VAL A 785 14.23 3.89 3.07
N ILE A 786 13.26 3.86 3.99
CA ILE A 786 13.43 4.33 5.36
C ILE A 786 13.72 3.11 6.24
N LEU A 787 14.98 2.98 6.67
CA LEU A 787 15.43 1.97 7.63
C LEU A 787 15.28 2.51 9.06
N PRO A 788 14.84 1.69 10.03
CA PRO A 788 14.83 2.08 11.43
C PRO A 788 16.25 2.08 12.01
N ASP A 789 16.45 2.88 13.06
CA ASP A 789 17.76 3.01 13.74
C ASP A 789 18.24 1.70 14.37
N SER A 790 17.32 0.75 14.62
CA SER A 790 17.58 -0.57 15.22
C SER A 790 18.26 -1.58 14.28
N VAL A 791 18.35 -1.31 12.97
CA VAL A 791 18.98 -2.22 12.00
C VAL A 791 20.50 -2.25 12.19
N THR A 792 21.03 -3.44 12.46
CA THR A 792 22.46 -3.68 12.71
C THR A 792 23.19 -4.40 11.57
N SER A 793 22.45 -4.99 10.62
CA SER A 793 23.02 -5.69 9.46
C SER A 793 22.12 -5.64 8.23
N ILE A 794 22.74 -5.52 7.04
CA ILE A 794 22.08 -5.67 5.73
C ILE A 794 22.62 -6.93 5.05
N GLY A 795 21.72 -7.85 4.70
CA GLY A 795 22.05 -9.15 4.11
C GLY A 795 22.45 -9.12 2.64
N ASP A 796 22.87 -10.27 2.13
CA ASP A 796 23.33 -10.43 0.75
C ASP A 796 22.23 -10.08 -0.25
N GLY A 797 22.54 -9.25 -1.25
CA GLY A 797 21.61 -8.87 -2.33
C GLY A 797 20.40 -8.05 -1.89
N SER A 798 20.34 -7.57 -0.63
CA SER A 798 19.11 -6.97 -0.06
C SER A 798 18.46 -5.89 -0.93
N PHE A 799 19.27 -5.05 -1.57
CA PHE A 799 18.84 -3.98 -2.49
C PHE A 799 19.51 -4.11 -3.86
N GLY A 800 19.97 -5.32 -4.24
CA GLY A 800 20.55 -5.55 -5.56
C GLY A 800 19.54 -5.21 -6.67
N ASP A 801 19.99 -4.62 -7.77
CA ASP A 801 19.16 -4.20 -8.91
C ASP A 801 18.04 -3.19 -8.58
N CYS A 802 18.12 -2.49 -7.44
CA CYS A 802 17.26 -1.33 -7.14
C CYS A 802 17.71 -0.12 -7.95
N ILE A 803 17.58 -0.19 -9.28
CA ILE A 803 18.20 0.74 -10.23
C ILE A 803 17.77 2.21 -10.02
N ASN A 804 16.58 2.45 -9.47
CA ASN A 804 16.04 3.78 -9.21
C ASN A 804 16.29 4.30 -7.79
N LEU A 805 16.88 3.49 -6.90
CA LEU A 805 17.13 3.87 -5.52
C LEU A 805 18.14 5.01 -5.50
N SER A 806 17.69 6.16 -5.03
CA SER A 806 18.47 7.40 -5.04
C SER A 806 18.90 7.82 -3.64
N THR A 807 18.09 7.47 -2.63
CA THR A 807 18.29 7.86 -1.23
C THR A 807 18.08 6.65 -0.33
N ILE A 808 19.06 6.39 0.53
CA ILE A 808 18.95 5.46 1.65
C ILE A 808 19.87 5.95 2.77
N ASN A 809 19.32 6.11 3.97
CA ASN A 809 20.08 6.47 5.15
C ASN A 809 20.44 5.19 5.90
N LEU A 810 21.73 4.94 6.08
CA LEU A 810 22.21 3.78 6.83
C LEU A 810 22.21 4.09 8.34
N PRO A 811 21.63 3.22 9.19
CA PRO A 811 21.58 3.41 10.64
C PRO A 811 22.97 3.53 11.27
N THR A 812 23.11 4.32 12.33
CA THR A 812 24.41 4.58 12.97
C THR A 812 25.05 3.34 13.60
N ASP A 813 24.22 2.39 14.03
CA ASP A 813 24.65 1.15 14.69
C ASP A 813 24.86 -0.02 13.72
N LEU A 814 24.81 0.24 12.40
CA LEU A 814 25.09 -0.76 11.37
C LEU A 814 26.51 -1.30 11.49
N THR A 815 26.65 -2.64 11.49
CA THR A 815 27.93 -3.34 11.66
C THR A 815 28.41 -4.07 10.41
N SER A 816 27.49 -4.46 9.51
CA SER A 816 27.83 -5.25 8.31
C SER A 816 26.91 -5.00 7.12
N ILE A 817 27.49 -5.01 5.92
CA ILE A 817 26.81 -4.96 4.62
C ILE A 817 27.19 -6.22 3.82
N GLY A 818 26.20 -7.00 3.39
CA GLY A 818 26.37 -8.28 2.69
C GLY A 818 26.90 -8.19 1.26
N ASN A 819 27.15 -9.35 0.65
CA ASN A 819 27.56 -9.46 -0.75
C ASN A 819 26.45 -8.91 -1.65
N ARG A 820 26.80 -8.15 -2.70
CA ARG A 820 25.83 -7.60 -3.67
C ARG A 820 24.70 -6.73 -3.07
N ALA A 821 24.84 -6.28 -1.82
CA ALA A 821 23.75 -5.62 -1.09
C ALA A 821 23.14 -4.42 -1.82
N PHE A 822 23.94 -3.65 -2.58
CA PHE A 822 23.50 -2.52 -3.41
C PHE A 822 24.00 -2.67 -4.86
N GLU A 823 24.23 -3.90 -5.33
CA GLU A 823 24.69 -4.14 -6.70
C GLU A 823 23.70 -3.50 -7.70
N TYR A 824 24.20 -2.79 -8.72
CA TYR A 824 23.42 -2.08 -9.73
C TYR A 824 22.39 -1.04 -9.20
N CYS A 825 22.59 -0.48 -8.00
CA CYS A 825 21.87 0.73 -7.56
C CYS A 825 22.37 1.98 -8.33
N THR A 826 22.03 2.08 -9.61
CA THR A 826 22.65 3.04 -10.54
C THR A 826 22.39 4.51 -10.21
N LYS A 827 21.28 4.84 -9.55
CA LYS A 827 20.93 6.21 -9.15
C LYS A 827 21.39 6.60 -7.75
N LEU A 828 22.05 5.71 -7.01
CA LEU A 828 22.50 6.00 -5.66
C LEU A 828 23.71 6.93 -5.69
N VAL A 829 23.59 8.14 -5.14
CA VAL A 829 24.64 9.18 -5.20
C VAL A 829 25.34 9.40 -3.86
N ASN A 830 24.57 9.56 -2.78
CA ASN A 830 25.06 10.03 -1.49
C ASN A 830 24.85 8.97 -0.40
N ILE A 831 25.65 7.90 -0.44
CA ILE A 831 25.63 6.88 0.61
C ILE A 831 26.75 7.15 1.63
N SER A 832 26.36 7.36 2.89
CA SER A 832 27.28 7.50 4.01
C SER A 832 27.34 6.19 4.78
N ILE A 833 28.47 5.49 4.72
CA ILE A 833 28.67 4.25 5.49
C ILE A 833 29.09 4.62 6.92
N PRO A 834 28.38 4.15 7.96
CA PRO A 834 28.72 4.41 9.36
C PRO A 834 30.10 3.85 9.75
N ASP A 835 30.81 4.53 10.65
CA ASP A 835 32.14 4.14 11.13
C ASP A 835 32.18 2.79 11.87
N ASN A 836 31.02 2.34 12.38
CA ASN A 836 30.87 1.06 13.08
C ASN A 836 30.86 -0.15 12.14
N VAL A 837 30.75 0.05 10.82
CA VAL A 837 30.74 -1.03 9.84
C VAL A 837 32.15 -1.64 9.74
N THR A 838 32.24 -2.95 10.01
CA THR A 838 33.50 -3.72 9.99
C THR A 838 33.58 -4.73 8.85
N SER A 839 32.49 -4.95 8.13
CA SER A 839 32.41 -5.87 7.00
C SER A 839 31.55 -5.31 5.86
N ILE A 840 32.13 -5.28 4.65
CA ILE A 840 31.43 -4.97 3.40
C ILE A 840 31.71 -6.12 2.43
N GLY A 841 30.64 -6.77 1.95
CA GLY A 841 30.74 -7.96 1.11
C GLY A 841 31.29 -7.70 -0.31
N ASN A 842 31.56 -8.80 -1.00
CA ASN A 842 31.95 -8.77 -2.41
C ASN A 842 30.81 -8.19 -3.25
N TYR A 843 31.14 -7.41 -4.29
CA TYR A 843 30.17 -6.75 -5.18
C TYR A 843 29.18 -5.80 -4.48
N ALA A 844 29.36 -5.46 -3.20
CA ALA A 844 28.33 -4.75 -2.43
C ALA A 844 27.85 -3.42 -3.05
N PHE A 845 28.72 -2.69 -3.76
CA PHE A 845 28.39 -1.47 -4.50
C PHE A 845 28.77 -1.58 -6.00
N SER A 846 28.89 -2.81 -6.52
CA SER A 846 29.22 -3.04 -7.92
C SER A 846 28.13 -2.42 -8.82
N GLY A 847 28.50 -1.63 -9.82
CA GLY A 847 27.55 -0.99 -10.74
C GLY A 847 26.75 0.18 -10.14
N CYS A 848 27.11 0.68 -8.95
CA CYS A 848 26.56 1.93 -8.42
C CYS A 848 27.11 3.14 -9.19
N GLU A 849 26.60 3.38 -10.40
CA GLU A 849 27.13 4.39 -11.32
C GLU A 849 27.03 5.83 -10.80
N GLY A 850 26.03 6.13 -9.96
CA GLY A 850 25.78 7.45 -9.38
C GLY A 850 26.72 7.86 -8.24
N ILE A 851 27.46 6.94 -7.63
CA ILE A 851 28.32 7.24 -6.48
C ILE A 851 29.52 8.08 -6.97
N THR A 852 29.60 9.33 -6.51
CA THR A 852 30.70 10.25 -6.89
C THR A 852 31.85 10.29 -5.90
N SER A 853 31.55 10.00 -4.63
CA SER A 853 32.48 9.87 -3.52
C SER A 853 31.92 8.89 -2.50
N ILE A 854 32.79 8.11 -1.87
CA ILE A 854 32.41 7.19 -0.80
C ILE A 854 33.52 7.15 0.25
N ILE A 855 33.12 7.13 1.52
CA ILE A 855 34.03 7.00 2.65
C ILE A 855 34.00 5.55 3.10
N ILE A 856 35.16 4.89 3.06
CA ILE A 856 35.31 3.54 3.60
C ILE A 856 35.51 3.67 5.12
N PRO A 857 34.74 2.94 5.95
CA PRO A 857 34.87 3.00 7.41
C PRO A 857 36.27 2.69 7.90
N SER A 858 36.70 3.42 8.94
CA SER A 858 38.07 3.29 9.49
C SER A 858 38.38 1.92 10.12
N GLY A 859 37.34 1.18 10.54
CA GLY A 859 37.46 -0.16 11.11
C GLY A 859 37.69 -1.30 10.10
N MET A 860 37.65 -1.03 8.80
CA MET A 860 37.82 -2.04 7.76
C MET A 860 39.26 -2.58 7.69
N THR A 861 39.41 -3.91 7.64
CA THR A 861 40.70 -4.60 7.45
C THR A 861 41.00 -4.97 5.99
N SER A 862 39.98 -5.04 5.14
CA SER A 862 40.12 -5.44 3.73
C SER A 862 39.01 -4.82 2.88
N ILE A 863 39.28 -4.62 1.59
CA ILE A 863 38.24 -4.32 0.59
C ILE A 863 37.98 -5.60 -0.21
N GLY A 864 36.72 -6.02 -0.31
CA GLY A 864 36.31 -7.25 -1.00
C GLY A 864 36.47 -7.21 -2.52
N ASN A 865 36.25 -8.36 -3.14
CA ASN A 865 36.29 -8.49 -4.59
C ASN A 865 35.14 -7.70 -5.23
N TYR A 866 35.46 -6.92 -6.26
CA TYR A 866 34.52 -6.12 -7.05
C TYR A 866 33.63 -5.15 -6.25
N THR A 867 33.98 -4.83 -4.99
CA THR A 867 33.11 -4.05 -4.08
C THR A 867 32.66 -2.71 -4.69
N PHE A 868 33.54 -1.97 -5.39
CA PHE A 868 33.22 -0.71 -6.08
C PHE A 868 33.45 -0.81 -7.60
N SER A 869 33.35 -2.02 -8.15
CA SER A 869 33.48 -2.24 -9.59
C SER A 869 32.40 -1.49 -10.34
N ALA A 870 32.69 -0.87 -11.48
CA ALA A 870 31.76 -0.11 -12.30
C ALA A 870 31.03 1.05 -11.56
N CYS A 871 31.59 1.56 -10.46
CA CYS A 871 31.19 2.86 -9.89
C CYS A 871 31.68 4.00 -10.80
N LYS A 872 31.01 4.19 -11.95
CA LYS A 872 31.46 5.07 -13.03
C LYS A 872 31.54 6.54 -12.62
N GLY A 873 30.75 7.00 -11.65
CA GLY A 873 30.81 8.36 -11.11
C GLY A 873 31.95 8.62 -10.12
N LEU A 874 32.61 7.58 -9.60
CA LEU A 874 33.55 7.70 -8.49
C LEU A 874 34.81 8.44 -8.94
N THR A 875 35.05 9.63 -8.39
CA THR A 875 36.15 10.50 -8.86
C THR A 875 37.45 10.34 -8.08
N SER A 876 37.38 9.99 -6.81
CA SER A 876 38.53 9.75 -5.95
C SER A 876 38.17 8.79 -4.82
N ILE A 877 39.17 8.06 -4.32
CA ILE A 877 38.99 7.17 -3.16
C ILE A 877 40.20 7.24 -2.23
N THR A 878 39.93 7.30 -0.92
CA THR A 878 40.95 7.21 0.13
C THR A 878 40.74 5.90 0.89
N ILE A 879 41.74 5.03 0.86
CA ILE A 879 41.70 3.75 1.56
C ILE A 879 42.16 3.96 3.02
N PRO A 880 41.38 3.55 4.03
CA PRO A 880 41.73 3.75 5.44
C PRO A 880 42.98 2.98 5.87
N SER A 881 43.71 3.52 6.85
CA SER A 881 44.96 2.90 7.35
C SER A 881 44.77 1.53 8.01
N GLY A 882 43.55 1.11 8.33
CA GLY A 882 43.27 -0.25 8.81
C GLY A 882 43.36 -1.33 7.73
N VAL A 883 43.25 -0.97 6.44
CA VAL A 883 43.12 -1.92 5.34
C VAL A 883 44.47 -2.56 5.00
N THR A 884 44.53 -3.89 5.00
CA THR A 884 45.74 -4.68 4.68
C THR A 884 45.70 -5.34 3.30
N SER A 885 44.53 -5.46 2.68
CA SER A 885 44.36 -6.10 1.36
C SER A 885 43.21 -5.49 0.56
N ILE A 886 43.40 -5.39 -0.76
CA ILE A 886 42.38 -4.94 -1.73
C ILE A 886 42.10 -6.11 -2.68
N GLY A 887 40.85 -6.55 -2.76
CA GLY A 887 40.42 -7.70 -3.55
C GLY A 887 40.41 -7.50 -5.06
N ASP A 888 40.15 -8.59 -5.79
CA ASP A 888 40.13 -8.63 -7.25
C ASP A 888 39.05 -7.69 -7.80
N GLY A 889 39.42 -6.86 -8.78
CA GLY A 889 38.50 -5.96 -9.48
C GLY A 889 37.83 -4.90 -8.59
N ALA A 890 38.31 -4.66 -7.37
CA ALA A 890 37.61 -3.84 -6.38
C ALA A 890 37.20 -2.44 -6.87
N PHE A 891 37.95 -1.84 -7.80
CA PHE A 891 37.65 -0.55 -8.45
C PHE A 891 37.64 -0.66 -9.99
N SER A 892 37.52 -1.87 -10.54
CA SER A 892 37.57 -2.06 -11.99
C SER A 892 36.41 -1.33 -12.66
N PHE A 893 36.58 -0.77 -13.85
CA PHE A 893 35.58 0.00 -14.59
C PHE A 893 35.04 1.26 -13.89
N SER A 894 35.67 1.73 -12.79
CA SER A 894 35.41 3.07 -12.22
C SER A 894 36.03 4.14 -13.13
N SER A 895 35.37 4.41 -14.26
CA SER A 895 35.96 5.15 -15.38
C SER A 895 36.30 6.60 -15.07
N GLU A 896 35.62 7.25 -14.13
CA GLU A 896 35.92 8.64 -13.68
C GLU A 896 36.94 8.74 -12.54
N LEU A 897 37.49 7.62 -12.07
CA LEU A 897 38.44 7.61 -10.95
C LEU A 897 39.76 8.28 -11.37
N LYS A 898 40.04 9.45 -10.80
CA LYS A 898 41.22 10.28 -11.12
C LYS A 898 42.40 10.06 -10.20
N SER A 899 42.13 9.72 -8.94
CA SER A 899 43.13 9.51 -7.90
C SER A 899 42.70 8.46 -6.88
N VAL A 900 43.69 7.72 -6.40
CA VAL A 900 43.55 6.75 -5.31
C VAL A 900 44.67 6.96 -4.30
N THR A 901 44.34 6.98 -3.01
CA THR A 901 45.33 6.98 -1.93
C THR A 901 45.35 5.61 -1.27
N ILE A 902 46.47 4.88 -1.43
CA ILE A 902 46.71 3.56 -0.86
C ILE A 902 47.64 3.70 0.36
N PRO A 903 47.22 3.31 1.59
CA PRO A 903 48.04 3.46 2.78
C PRO A 903 49.15 2.40 2.85
N HIS A 904 50.21 2.70 3.61
CA HIS A 904 51.36 1.81 3.85
C HIS A 904 51.03 0.52 4.63
N THR A 905 49.77 0.30 4.98
CA THR A 905 49.30 -0.94 5.61
C THR A 905 48.84 -1.98 4.60
N VAL A 906 48.57 -1.59 3.34
CA VAL A 906 48.18 -2.52 2.29
C VAL A 906 49.38 -3.38 1.87
N THR A 907 49.21 -4.69 1.91
CA THR A 907 50.24 -5.69 1.57
C THR A 907 49.96 -6.44 0.27
N SER A 908 48.71 -6.46 -0.19
CA SER A 908 48.28 -7.14 -1.41
C SER A 908 47.21 -6.36 -2.18
N ILE A 909 47.37 -6.30 -3.50
CA ILE A 909 46.41 -5.70 -4.46
C ILE A 909 46.01 -6.79 -5.46
N GLY A 910 44.73 -7.11 -5.54
CA GLY A 910 44.18 -8.20 -6.34
C GLY A 910 44.22 -7.98 -7.86
N GLN A 911 43.87 -9.03 -8.60
CA GLN A 911 43.78 -9.05 -10.05
C GLN A 911 42.82 -7.96 -10.55
N GLY A 912 43.24 -7.16 -11.53
CA GLY A 912 42.37 -6.20 -12.19
C GLY A 912 41.84 -5.06 -11.31
N THR A 913 42.43 -4.82 -10.13
CA THR A 913 41.89 -3.88 -9.11
C THR A 913 41.49 -2.52 -9.67
N PHE A 914 42.35 -1.90 -10.51
CA PHE A 914 42.12 -0.61 -11.17
C PHE A 914 41.97 -0.74 -12.69
N SER A 915 41.62 -1.94 -13.18
CA SER A 915 41.45 -2.17 -14.61
C SER A 915 40.32 -1.29 -15.16
N TYR A 916 40.52 -0.65 -16.31
CA TYR A 916 39.56 0.29 -16.92
C TYR A 916 39.23 1.53 -16.07
N CYS A 917 40.07 1.91 -15.09
CA CYS A 917 40.04 3.26 -14.49
C CYS A 917 40.63 4.26 -15.49
N SER A 918 39.89 4.56 -16.56
CA SER A 918 40.39 5.28 -17.74
C SER A 918 40.88 6.70 -17.44
N GLN A 919 40.34 7.36 -16.40
CA GLN A 919 40.70 8.73 -16.02
C GLN A 919 41.79 8.81 -14.94
N LEU A 920 42.36 7.68 -14.50
CA LEU A 920 43.38 7.64 -13.46
C LEU A 920 44.69 8.24 -13.99
N THR A 921 45.13 9.35 -13.40
CA THR A 921 46.27 10.13 -13.93
C THR A 921 47.61 9.72 -13.34
N SER A 922 47.60 9.27 -12.09
CA SER A 922 48.78 8.77 -11.37
C SER A 922 48.38 7.74 -10.32
N ILE A 923 49.30 6.82 -10.01
CA ILE A 923 49.12 5.84 -8.93
C ILE A 923 50.45 5.60 -8.20
N THR A 924 50.40 5.50 -6.89
CA THR A 924 51.54 5.13 -6.04
C THR A 924 51.23 3.83 -5.31
N ILE A 925 52.02 2.80 -5.58
CA ILE A 925 51.97 1.52 -4.88
C ILE A 925 52.94 1.60 -3.69
N PRO A 926 52.45 1.56 -2.43
CA PRO A 926 53.30 1.75 -1.26
C PRO A 926 54.25 0.57 -1.05
N ASP A 927 55.43 0.82 -0.48
CA ASP A 927 56.49 -0.19 -0.25
C ASP A 927 56.04 -1.42 0.56
N SER A 928 54.91 -1.35 1.25
CA SER A 928 54.29 -2.47 1.96
C SER A 928 53.68 -3.53 1.03
N VAL A 929 53.37 -3.18 -0.22
CA VAL A 929 52.74 -4.08 -1.18
C VAL A 929 53.77 -5.08 -1.71
N THR A 930 53.52 -6.36 -1.44
CA THR A 930 54.35 -7.50 -1.87
C THR A 930 53.74 -8.30 -3.02
N SER A 931 52.43 -8.13 -3.25
CA SER A 931 51.68 -8.80 -4.32
C SER A 931 50.81 -7.80 -5.06
N LEU A 932 51.03 -7.69 -6.38
CA LEU A 932 50.27 -6.87 -7.33
C LEU A 932 49.75 -7.78 -8.44
N GLY A 933 48.44 -8.04 -8.46
CA GLY A 933 47.83 -9.04 -9.33
C GLY A 933 47.86 -8.71 -10.83
N ARG A 934 47.62 -9.75 -11.64
CA ARG A 934 47.46 -9.66 -13.10
C ARG A 934 46.49 -8.52 -13.49
N SER A 935 46.81 -7.77 -14.54
CA SER A 935 45.97 -6.67 -15.04
C SER A 935 45.63 -5.56 -14.03
N ALA A 936 46.32 -5.45 -12.89
CA ALA A 936 45.91 -4.57 -11.78
C ALA A 936 45.71 -3.10 -12.17
N ILE A 937 46.41 -2.59 -13.20
CA ILE A 937 46.36 -1.20 -13.66
C ILE A 937 46.21 -1.18 -15.20
N SER A 938 45.47 -2.14 -15.78
CA SER A 938 45.29 -2.19 -17.24
C SER A 938 44.20 -1.23 -17.72
N ASN A 939 44.31 -0.75 -18.95
CA ASN A 939 43.38 0.20 -19.58
C ASN A 939 43.20 1.52 -18.81
N CYS A 940 44.20 1.93 -18.01
CA CYS A 940 44.27 3.28 -17.43
C CYS A 940 44.84 4.26 -18.46
N THR A 941 44.03 4.61 -19.45
CA THR A 941 44.48 5.36 -20.64
C THR A 941 45.00 6.77 -20.35
N GLU A 942 44.56 7.40 -19.25
CA GLU A 942 45.05 8.72 -18.81
C GLU A 942 46.27 8.66 -17.87
N LEU A 943 46.78 7.47 -17.56
CA LEU A 943 47.88 7.29 -16.61
C LEU A 943 49.18 7.85 -17.18
N THR A 944 49.69 8.92 -16.57
CA THR A 944 50.93 9.60 -16.99
C THR A 944 52.15 9.16 -16.18
N SER A 945 51.93 8.72 -14.94
CA SER A 945 52.98 8.29 -14.01
C SER A 945 52.49 7.17 -13.10
N ALA A 946 53.37 6.22 -12.79
CA ALA A 946 53.11 5.19 -11.79
C ALA A 946 54.38 4.96 -10.97
N ILE A 947 54.22 4.80 -9.65
CA ILE A 947 55.30 4.41 -8.74
C ILE A 947 55.03 2.99 -8.27
N ILE A 948 55.96 2.08 -8.57
CA ILE A 948 55.91 0.68 -8.15
C ILE A 948 56.70 0.52 -6.85
N SER A 949 56.12 -0.21 -5.89
CA SER A 949 56.72 -0.53 -4.59
C SER A 949 58.06 -1.25 -4.74
N SER A 950 59.05 -0.90 -3.91
CA SER A 950 60.33 -1.60 -3.88
C SER A 950 60.24 -3.06 -3.41
N SER A 951 59.13 -3.47 -2.80
CA SER A 951 58.89 -4.84 -2.35
C SER A 951 58.28 -5.75 -3.42
N VAL A 952 57.92 -5.23 -4.60
CA VAL A 952 57.38 -6.02 -5.70
C VAL A 952 58.51 -6.82 -6.37
N THR A 953 58.33 -8.13 -6.50
CA THR A 953 59.31 -9.06 -7.11
C THR A 953 58.94 -9.50 -8.52
N VAL A 954 57.67 -9.38 -8.90
CA VAL A 954 57.13 -9.75 -10.21
C VAL A 954 56.12 -8.67 -10.64
N ILE A 955 56.24 -8.19 -11.87
CA ILE A 955 55.17 -7.43 -12.54
C ILE A 955 54.36 -8.44 -13.34
N GLU A 956 53.13 -8.72 -12.92
CA GLU A 956 52.30 -9.77 -13.53
C GLU A 956 51.87 -9.46 -14.97
N ASP A 957 51.33 -10.48 -15.65
CA ASP A 957 50.78 -10.33 -17.01
C ASP A 957 49.79 -9.15 -17.09
N TYR A 958 49.83 -8.40 -18.20
CA TYR A 958 48.92 -7.29 -18.50
C TYR A 958 48.87 -6.13 -17.47
N THR A 959 49.77 -6.07 -16.47
CA THR A 959 49.66 -5.15 -15.32
C THR A 959 49.39 -3.69 -15.72
N PHE A 960 50.09 -3.15 -16.72
CA PHE A 960 49.93 -1.81 -17.28
C PHE A 960 49.46 -1.82 -18.74
N TYR A 961 48.86 -2.92 -19.20
CA TYR A 961 48.37 -3.06 -20.58
C TYR A 961 47.50 -1.87 -20.98
N ASN A 962 47.72 -1.28 -22.15
CA ASN A 962 46.96 -0.15 -22.69
C ASN A 962 46.95 1.13 -21.82
N CYS A 963 48.03 1.38 -21.05
CA CYS A 963 48.28 2.69 -20.43
C CYS A 963 48.92 3.65 -21.46
N THR A 964 48.11 4.14 -22.39
CA THR A 964 48.58 4.83 -23.61
C THR A 964 49.33 6.14 -23.34
N LYS A 965 49.09 6.82 -22.20
CA LYS A 965 49.77 8.07 -21.82
C LYS A 965 50.96 7.90 -20.88
N LEU A 966 51.32 6.67 -20.50
CA LEU A 966 52.45 6.44 -19.60
C LEU A 966 53.75 6.74 -20.33
N THR A 967 54.47 7.78 -19.91
CA THR A 967 55.66 8.27 -20.65
C THR A 967 56.97 7.64 -20.19
N SER A 968 57.07 7.36 -18.89
CA SER A 968 58.22 6.72 -18.27
C SER A 968 57.82 5.85 -17.09
N ILE A 969 58.62 4.83 -16.79
CA ILE A 969 58.43 3.98 -15.63
C ILE A 969 59.78 3.57 -15.02
N THR A 970 59.85 3.55 -13.68
CA THR A 970 61.00 3.00 -12.94
C THR A 970 60.59 1.66 -12.35
N ILE A 971 61.24 0.60 -12.80
CA ILE A 971 61.08 -0.76 -12.29
C ILE A 971 62.05 -0.93 -11.11
N PRO A 972 61.56 -1.30 -9.92
CA PRO A 972 62.43 -1.53 -8.76
C PRO A 972 63.46 -2.64 -8.98
N ASN A 973 64.63 -2.52 -8.36
CA ASN A 973 65.73 -3.48 -8.49
C ASN A 973 65.41 -4.90 -7.99
N ASN A 974 64.35 -5.06 -7.19
CA ASN A 974 63.93 -6.36 -6.66
C ASN A 974 63.00 -7.12 -7.63
N VAL A 975 62.55 -6.49 -8.71
CA VAL A 975 61.72 -7.14 -9.74
C VAL A 975 62.62 -8.09 -10.53
N THR A 976 62.26 -9.37 -10.55
CA THR A 976 62.98 -10.44 -11.26
C THR A 976 62.28 -10.87 -12.54
N ASN A 977 60.99 -10.59 -12.68
CA ASN A 977 60.20 -10.97 -13.84
C ASN A 977 59.17 -9.89 -14.21
N ILE A 978 59.03 -9.62 -15.50
CA ILE A 978 57.96 -8.83 -16.11
C ILE A 978 57.15 -9.75 -17.00
N GLY A 979 55.87 -9.94 -16.67
CA GLY A 979 54.95 -10.87 -17.31
C GLY A 979 54.61 -10.52 -18.76
N ASN A 980 53.86 -11.43 -19.39
CA ASN A 980 53.44 -11.30 -20.78
C ASN A 980 52.59 -10.05 -20.94
N THR A 981 52.87 -9.26 -22.00
CA THR A 981 52.08 -8.08 -22.38
C THR A 981 51.90 -7.03 -21.28
N ALA A 982 52.76 -7.02 -20.26
CA ALA A 982 52.63 -6.16 -19.08
C ALA A 982 52.55 -4.66 -19.41
N PHE A 983 53.27 -4.19 -20.43
CA PHE A 983 53.26 -2.82 -20.94
C PHE A 983 52.91 -2.77 -22.45
N LEU A 984 52.19 -3.77 -22.97
CA LEU A 984 51.70 -3.75 -24.35
C LEU A 984 50.63 -2.66 -24.50
N GLU A 985 50.60 -1.96 -25.64
CA GLU A 985 49.82 -0.74 -25.91
C GLU A 985 50.16 0.50 -25.04
N CYS A 986 51.26 0.51 -24.27
CA CYS A 986 51.82 1.73 -23.67
C CYS A 986 52.52 2.60 -24.74
N THR A 987 51.76 3.20 -25.64
CA THR A 987 52.27 3.86 -26.85
C THR A 987 53.09 5.13 -26.61
N ALA A 988 52.89 5.84 -25.49
CA ALA A 988 53.70 6.98 -25.10
C ALA A 988 54.98 6.62 -24.31
N LEU A 989 55.22 5.35 -23.99
CA LEU A 989 56.33 4.92 -23.15
C LEU A 989 57.65 5.06 -23.92
N THR A 990 58.49 6.00 -23.48
CA THR A 990 59.76 6.35 -24.14
C THR A 990 61.00 6.09 -23.27
N SER A 991 60.83 5.97 -21.95
CA SER A 991 61.92 5.72 -21.01
C SER A 991 61.55 4.69 -19.96
N VAL A 992 62.38 3.67 -19.79
CA VAL A 992 62.19 2.61 -18.79
C VAL A 992 63.50 2.45 -18.02
N THR A 993 63.44 2.54 -16.68
CA THR A 993 64.60 2.24 -15.81
C THR A 993 64.39 0.86 -15.20
N ILE A 994 65.36 -0.04 -15.35
CA ILE A 994 65.26 -1.44 -14.87
C ILE A 994 66.57 -1.83 -14.16
N GLY A 995 66.44 -2.66 -13.12
CA GLY A 995 67.58 -3.31 -12.44
C GLY A 995 68.27 -4.37 -13.30
N SER A 996 69.40 -4.89 -12.82
CA SER A 996 70.07 -6.06 -13.43
C SER A 996 69.26 -7.34 -13.18
N ASP A 997 69.31 -8.29 -14.10
CA ASP A 997 68.74 -9.64 -13.96
C ASP A 997 67.18 -9.72 -13.92
N VAL A 998 66.52 -9.08 -14.89
CA VAL A 998 65.04 -9.14 -15.07
C VAL A 998 64.67 -9.99 -16.30
N ASP A 999 63.81 -11.00 -16.10
CA ASP A 999 63.24 -11.82 -17.17
C ASP A 999 62.00 -11.16 -17.79
N PHE A 1000 61.88 -11.21 -19.12
CA PHE A 1000 60.75 -10.63 -19.86
C PHE A 1000 59.85 -11.72 -20.46
N GLY A 1001 58.55 -11.60 -20.22
CA GLY A 1001 57.51 -12.38 -20.86
C GLY A 1001 57.27 -11.97 -22.32
N TYR A 1002 56.44 -12.75 -23.01
CA TYR A 1002 56.06 -12.50 -24.40
C TYR A 1002 55.43 -11.11 -24.56
N GLN A 1003 55.99 -10.31 -25.48
CA GLN A 1003 55.53 -8.95 -25.79
C GLN A 1003 55.37 -8.05 -24.55
N ALA A 1004 56.26 -8.16 -23.57
CA ALA A 1004 56.21 -7.34 -22.35
C ALA A 1004 56.10 -5.82 -22.62
N PHE A 1005 56.59 -5.31 -23.76
CA PHE A 1005 56.49 -3.91 -24.18
C PHE A 1005 55.98 -3.77 -25.63
N THR A 1006 55.25 -2.68 -25.92
CA THR A 1006 54.68 -2.37 -27.26
C THR A 1006 55.70 -2.17 -28.37
N ASN A 1007 56.82 -1.54 -28.06
CA ASN A 1007 57.75 -1.07 -29.08
C ASN A 1007 58.87 -2.10 -29.31
N TYR A 1008 58.98 -2.58 -30.55
CA TYR A 1008 60.03 -3.53 -30.96
C TYR A 1008 61.43 -2.98 -30.69
N THR A 1009 61.65 -1.67 -30.85
CA THR A 1009 62.96 -1.04 -30.61
C THR A 1009 63.33 -0.98 -29.12
N ILE A 1010 62.39 -0.70 -28.23
CA ILE A 1010 62.62 -0.79 -26.77
C ILE A 1010 62.89 -2.24 -26.39
N THR A 1011 62.13 -3.18 -26.95
CA THR A 1011 62.29 -4.62 -26.71
C THR A 1011 63.66 -5.12 -27.18
N GLU A 1012 64.11 -4.70 -28.38
CA GLU A 1012 65.43 -5.04 -28.92
C GLU A 1012 66.56 -4.42 -28.09
N TYR A 1013 66.42 -3.16 -27.66
CA TYR A 1013 67.41 -2.47 -26.83
C TYR A 1013 67.54 -3.08 -25.42
N LEU A 1014 66.42 -3.52 -24.83
CA LEU A 1014 66.42 -4.25 -23.57
C LEU A 1014 67.06 -5.63 -23.72
N ASN A 1015 66.77 -6.33 -24.83
CA ASN A 1015 67.37 -7.64 -25.12
C ASN A 1015 68.88 -7.58 -25.35
N THR A 1016 69.41 -6.50 -25.97
CA THR A 1016 70.85 -6.31 -26.15
C THR A 1016 71.56 -5.89 -24.86
N ALA A 1017 70.95 -5.00 -24.05
CA ALA A 1017 71.51 -4.59 -22.77
C ALA A 1017 71.60 -5.74 -21.75
N TYR A 1018 70.67 -6.69 -21.78
CA TYR A 1018 70.71 -7.90 -20.95
C TYR A 1018 71.97 -8.75 -21.24
N ALA A 1019 72.44 -8.77 -22.49
CA ALA A 1019 73.68 -9.47 -22.85
C ALA A 1019 74.95 -8.81 -22.26
N GLU A 1020 74.86 -7.55 -21.81
CA GLU A 1020 75.98 -6.76 -21.27
C GLU A 1020 75.94 -6.58 -19.75
N GLY A 1021 74.91 -7.09 -19.05
CA GLY A 1021 74.89 -7.26 -17.58
C GLY A 1021 74.79 -5.99 -16.72
N GLY A 1022 74.28 -4.88 -17.24
CA GLY A 1022 74.23 -3.60 -16.50
C GLY A 1022 72.82 -3.09 -16.20
N ALA A 1023 72.54 -2.72 -14.94
CA ALA A 1023 71.37 -1.93 -14.56
C ALA A 1023 71.45 -0.49 -15.13
N GLY A 1024 70.34 0.11 -15.55
CA GLY A 1024 70.36 1.44 -16.14
C GLY A 1024 69.01 2.03 -16.57
N THR A 1025 69.03 3.30 -17.00
CA THR A 1025 67.89 3.97 -17.63
C THR A 1025 67.98 3.79 -19.15
N TYR A 1026 67.00 3.13 -19.73
CA TYR A 1026 66.89 2.89 -21.16
C TYR A 1026 65.91 3.90 -21.76
N THR A 1027 66.45 4.87 -22.49
CA THR A 1027 65.65 5.90 -23.16
C THR A 1027 65.73 5.68 -24.65
N ARG A 1028 64.57 5.70 -25.32
CA ARG A 1028 64.51 5.74 -26.77
C ARG A 1028 65.07 7.07 -27.27
N ASN A 1029 66.14 7.04 -28.08
CA ASN A 1029 66.50 8.19 -28.91
C ASN A 1029 65.48 8.31 -30.05
N ILE A 1030 64.87 9.48 -30.21
CA ILE A 1030 63.84 9.75 -31.23
C ILE A 1030 64.49 10.27 -32.53
N ASP A 1031 65.77 10.00 -32.77
CA ASP A 1031 66.42 10.46 -33.99
C ASP A 1031 66.12 9.50 -35.15
N GLU A 1032 65.27 10.01 -36.06
CA GLU A 1032 65.07 9.65 -37.47
C GLU A 1032 65.32 8.20 -37.89
N TYR A 1033 64.24 7.46 -38.11
CA TYR A 1033 64.18 6.49 -39.21
C TYR A 1033 62.93 6.76 -40.05
N SER A 1034 63.07 7.70 -40.99
CA SER A 1034 62.35 7.65 -42.26
C SER A 1034 62.93 6.49 -43.08
N TRP A 1035 62.08 5.58 -43.55
CA TRP A 1035 62.42 4.68 -44.65
C TRP A 1035 61.56 5.05 -45.87
N GLU A 1036 62.24 5.36 -46.98
CA GLU A 1036 61.71 5.34 -48.34
C GLU A 1036 61.25 3.93 -48.76
#